data_AF-A0A7L3YVP6-F1
#
_entry.id   AF-A0A7L3YVP6-F1
#
_cell.length_a   1.000
_cell.length_b   1.000
_cell.length_c   1.000
_cell.angle_alpha   90.00
_cell.angle_beta   90.00
_cell.angle_gamma   90.00
#
_symmetry.space_group_name_H-M   'P 1'
#
loop_
_entity.id
_entity.type
_entity.pdbx_description
1 polymer ?
#
loop_
_entity_poly.entity_id
_entity_poly.type
_entity_poly.pdbx_seq_one_letter_code
_entity_poly.pdbx_strand_id
1 'polypeptide(L)'
;EDEVESRASPEPDLILRDYQMEVAKPALNGENIIICLPTGSGKTRVAVYITKDHLDKKKRASEPGKVIVLVNKVPLVEQHLRKEFNPFLKRWYQVIGLSGDSQLKISFPEVVRRNDVIISTAQILENSLLNAAEEDEEGGSFFVPDFSLIIIDECHHTQKEGVYNNIMRRYLKEKMKNRKLAKENKPLIPQPQILGLTASPGVGGATSYLKAEEHILKICANLDACRIMTVEEHASQLKNQVKEPYKKTVIADDKRRDPFRERITEIMTDIQNERLRGAWLLAGVKPRQDLFGSFYTQAWFCIFCSLLAAKEEKRKERVCAEHLKKYNDALQINDTIRMVDAYNHLNNFYKEEKSKKTIRSDDDDEPAVSKQDETDEFLIGLFHTKKKQLKELARRPEYENEKLIQLRNTLMEEFTKTEEPRGIIFTKTRLSAFALFQWIKDNPKFEEVGIKAHYLIGAGHNSEIKPMTQNEQREVIDKFRGGNVNLLIATTVAEEGLDIKECNIVIRYGLVTNEIAMVQARGRARADESTYALVASSGSGAVEREDVNIFREKMMYKAIQHVQKMPQEEYLSKIQNFQVQSIVEKQMKAKRDQRKTYKKNPSLVTFLCKNCHKLICSAEDIQVIENMHHVSVKKDFQSLYHTRENKTLQDKHADYQTNGEIICKDCGQAWGNMMVHRGLDLPCLKIRNFVVVFEDKKTTKQIFKKWGELPISFPSFDYAAHWPSSDED
;
A
#
# COMPACT_ATOMS: atom_id res chain seq x y z
N GLU A 1 -53.35 30.18 2.81
CA GLU A 1 -53.32 28.75 3.16
C GLU A 1 -53.17 27.98 1.86
N ASP A 2 -52.30 26.98 1.91
CA ASP A 2 -52.06 25.93 0.92
C ASP A 2 -51.41 26.35 -0.41
N GLU A 3 -50.07 26.25 -0.46
CA GLU A 3 -49.27 25.70 -1.58
C GLU A 3 -47.76 26.03 -1.46
N VAL A 4 -47.12 25.71 -0.32
CA VAL A 4 -45.64 25.58 -0.26
C VAL A 4 -45.23 24.48 0.74
N GLU A 5 -45.77 23.27 0.59
CA GLU A 5 -45.14 22.07 1.14
C GLU A 5 -44.43 21.33 0.01
N SER A 6 -43.24 21.82 -0.35
CA SER A 6 -42.33 21.08 -1.23
C SER A 6 -41.82 19.84 -0.47
N ARG A 7 -42.47 18.70 -0.72
CA ARG A 7 -42.07 17.32 -0.43
C ARG A 7 -40.61 17.15 0.01
N ALA A 8 -40.36 17.21 1.31
CA ALA A 8 -39.18 16.57 1.89
C ALA A 8 -39.39 15.06 1.78
N SER A 9 -38.45 14.35 1.15
CA SER A 9 -38.44 12.89 1.16
C SER A 9 -38.59 12.40 2.61
N PRO A 10 -39.38 11.34 2.88
CA PRO A 10 -39.52 10.80 4.23
C PRO A 10 -38.14 10.47 4.81
N GLU A 11 -37.90 10.90 6.05
CA GLU A 11 -36.63 10.70 6.73
C GLU A 11 -36.31 9.20 6.81
N PRO A 12 -35.07 8.77 6.51
CA PRO A 12 -34.68 7.40 6.77
C PRO A 12 -34.51 7.22 8.29
N ASP A 13 -35.32 6.35 8.87
CA ASP A 13 -35.20 6.01 10.29
C ASP A 13 -33.88 5.27 10.57
N LEU A 14 -33.16 5.72 11.60
CA LEU A 14 -31.93 5.09 12.08
C LEU A 14 -32.27 3.88 12.97
N ILE A 15 -32.66 2.76 12.35
CA ILE A 15 -33.00 1.52 13.04
C ILE A 15 -31.89 0.48 12.84
N LEU A 16 -31.52 -0.18 13.94
CA LEU A 16 -30.63 -1.35 13.92
C LEU A 16 -31.44 -2.64 13.85
N ARG A 17 -30.87 -3.64 13.18
CA ARG A 17 -31.39 -5.03 13.22
C ARG A 17 -31.06 -5.68 14.55
N ASP A 18 -31.70 -6.81 14.85
CA ASP A 18 -31.52 -7.48 16.15
C ASP A 18 -30.07 -7.92 16.38
N TYR A 19 -29.42 -8.54 15.38
CA TYR A 19 -27.99 -8.89 15.46
C TYR A 19 -27.07 -7.67 15.57
N GLN A 20 -27.48 -6.51 15.06
CA GLN A 20 -26.72 -5.26 15.15
C GLN A 20 -26.85 -4.66 16.54
N MET A 21 -28.06 -4.70 17.12
CA MET A 21 -28.33 -4.25 18.48
C MET A 21 -27.59 -5.12 19.50
N GLU A 22 -27.61 -6.45 19.32
CA GLU A 22 -26.88 -7.42 20.16
C GLU A 22 -25.42 -7.01 20.38
N VAL A 23 -24.68 -6.75 19.30
CA VAL A 23 -23.26 -6.40 19.38
C VAL A 23 -23.00 -4.95 19.79
N ALA A 24 -23.99 -4.06 19.65
CA ALA A 24 -23.88 -2.64 20.01
C ALA A 24 -24.12 -2.38 21.50
N LYS A 25 -24.92 -3.22 22.18
CA LYS A 25 -25.35 -3.03 23.59
C LYS A 25 -24.22 -2.59 24.54
N PRO A 26 -23.04 -3.24 24.60
CA PRO A 26 -22.00 -2.81 25.53
C PRO A 26 -21.42 -1.42 25.20
N ALA A 27 -21.29 -1.08 23.92
CA ALA A 27 -20.83 0.26 23.52
C ALA A 27 -21.84 1.34 23.92
N LEU A 28 -23.14 1.06 23.82
CA LEU A 28 -24.18 1.98 24.30
C LEU A 28 -24.08 2.20 25.82
N ASN A 29 -23.54 1.24 26.57
CA ASN A 29 -23.30 1.36 28.01
C ASN A 29 -21.96 2.02 28.36
N GLY A 30 -21.21 2.53 27.39
CA GLY A 30 -19.92 3.19 27.61
C GLY A 30 -18.73 2.24 27.71
N GLU A 31 -18.88 0.96 27.39
CA GLU A 31 -17.78 0.00 27.41
C GLU A 31 -16.91 0.10 26.14
N ASN A 32 -15.59 -0.07 26.29
CA ASN A 32 -14.66 -0.16 25.15
C ASN A 32 -14.74 -1.56 24.53
N ILE A 33 -15.13 -1.67 23.27
CA ILE A 33 -15.32 -2.98 22.62
C ILE A 33 -14.77 -3.04 21.19
N ILE A 34 -14.58 -4.27 20.72
CA ILE A 34 -14.36 -4.57 19.30
C ILE A 34 -15.60 -5.28 18.77
N ILE A 35 -16.23 -4.72 17.73
CA ILE A 35 -17.32 -5.37 17.00
C ILE A 35 -16.75 -6.11 15.78
N CYS A 36 -16.95 -7.42 15.77
CA CYS A 36 -16.55 -8.30 14.67
C CYS A 36 -17.79 -8.77 13.90
N LEU A 37 -18.08 -8.12 12.77
CA LEU A 37 -19.22 -8.42 11.91
C LEU A 37 -18.79 -8.65 10.46
N PRO A 38 -19.29 -9.69 9.75
CA PRO A 38 -18.95 -9.96 8.36
C PRO A 38 -19.14 -8.75 7.42
N THR A 39 -18.44 -8.75 6.29
CA THR A 39 -18.63 -7.75 5.23
C THR A 39 -20.08 -7.77 4.74
N GLY A 40 -20.69 -6.59 4.56
CA GLY A 40 -22.11 -6.47 4.18
C GLY A 40 -23.10 -6.40 5.35
N SER A 41 -22.69 -6.71 6.59
CA SER A 41 -23.58 -6.70 7.77
C SER A 41 -23.94 -5.29 8.30
N GLY A 42 -23.48 -4.22 7.65
CA GLY A 42 -23.75 -2.84 8.08
C GLY A 42 -22.98 -2.35 9.30
N LYS A 43 -21.68 -2.68 9.42
CA LYS A 43 -20.80 -2.19 10.52
C LYS A 43 -20.87 -0.68 10.72
N THR A 44 -20.79 0.08 9.62
CA THR A 44 -20.82 1.55 9.66
C THR A 44 -22.16 2.09 10.18
N ARG A 45 -23.28 1.42 9.88
CA ARG A 45 -24.60 1.77 10.42
C ARG A 45 -24.65 1.65 11.95
N VAL A 46 -24.06 0.59 12.49
CA VAL A 46 -23.93 0.39 13.94
C VAL A 46 -23.12 1.53 14.57
N ALA A 47 -22.02 1.94 13.92
CA ALA A 47 -21.19 3.05 14.36
C ALA A 47 -21.97 4.37 14.43
N VAL A 48 -22.81 4.67 13.43
CA VAL A 48 -23.65 5.87 13.41
C VAL A 48 -24.68 5.85 14.55
N TYR A 49 -25.31 4.70 14.80
CA TYR A 49 -26.26 4.56 15.92
C TYR A 49 -25.58 4.81 17.28
N ILE A 50 -24.42 4.20 17.51
CA ILE A 50 -23.64 4.41 18.74
C ILE A 50 -23.21 5.88 18.86
N THR A 51 -22.80 6.51 17.76
CA THR A 51 -22.42 7.94 17.73
C THR A 51 -23.59 8.83 18.17
N LYS A 52 -24.79 8.58 17.62
CA LYS A 52 -26.00 9.35 17.96
C LYS A 52 -26.34 9.19 19.44
N ASP A 53 -26.46 7.96 19.92
CA ASP A 53 -26.81 7.67 21.32
C ASP A 53 -25.79 8.26 22.31
N HIS A 54 -24.49 8.16 22.00
CA HIS A 54 -23.42 8.73 22.81
C HIS A 54 -23.54 10.26 22.94
N LEU A 55 -23.72 10.96 21.82
CA LEU A 55 -23.86 12.41 21.81
C LEU A 55 -25.19 12.86 22.45
N ASP A 56 -26.28 12.12 22.25
CA ASP A 56 -27.58 12.39 22.89
C ASP A 56 -27.50 12.22 24.41
N LYS A 57 -26.76 11.21 24.90
CA LYS A 57 -26.48 11.03 26.34
C LYS A 57 -25.64 12.16 26.90
N LYS A 58 -24.56 12.55 26.22
CA LYS A 58 -23.70 13.68 26.63
C LYS A 58 -24.47 14.99 26.69
N LYS A 59 -25.31 15.27 25.69
CA LYS A 59 -26.17 16.45 25.64
C LYS A 59 -27.19 16.46 26.79
N ARG A 60 -27.83 15.32 27.09
CA ARG A 60 -28.75 15.19 28.24
C ARG A 60 -28.07 15.37 29.59
N ALA A 61 -26.81 14.96 29.69
CA ALA A 61 -25.98 15.14 30.89
C ALA A 61 -25.30 16.53 30.98
N SER A 62 -25.50 17.42 29.99
CA SER A 62 -24.81 18.70 29.87
C SER A 62 -23.27 18.57 29.87
N GLU A 63 -22.76 17.47 29.32
CA GLU A 63 -21.34 17.20 29.16
C GLU A 63 -20.88 17.43 27.72
N PRO A 64 -19.62 17.86 27.48
CA PRO A 64 -19.09 17.99 26.14
C PRO A 64 -19.00 16.61 25.45
N GLY A 65 -19.74 16.45 24.36
CA GLY A 65 -19.72 15.25 23.51
C GLY A 65 -18.96 15.54 22.21
N LYS A 66 -17.91 14.76 21.95
CA LYS A 66 -17.15 14.84 20.69
C LYS A 66 -16.69 13.47 20.22
N VAL A 67 -16.87 13.19 18.94
CA VAL A 67 -16.61 11.90 18.32
C VAL A 67 -15.65 12.04 17.14
N ILE A 68 -14.65 11.16 17.08
CA ILE A 68 -13.80 11.03 15.91
C ILE A 68 -13.85 9.61 15.34
N VAL A 69 -13.98 9.51 14.02
CA VAL A 69 -14.02 8.27 13.26
C VAL A 69 -12.76 8.19 12.41
N LEU A 70 -11.90 7.22 12.73
CA LEU A 70 -10.61 7.02 12.10
C LEU A 70 -10.67 5.94 11.02
N VAL A 71 -10.34 6.31 9.79
CA VAL A 71 -10.29 5.40 8.63
C VAL A 71 -8.87 5.28 8.07
N ASN A 72 -8.60 4.15 7.39
CA ASN A 72 -7.25 3.84 6.87
C ASN A 72 -7.05 4.29 5.41
N LYS A 73 -8.13 4.65 4.70
CA LYS A 73 -8.10 5.08 3.29
C LYS A 73 -8.86 6.39 3.11
N VAL A 74 -8.34 7.26 2.24
CA VAL A 74 -8.97 8.56 1.93
C VAL A 74 -10.41 8.42 1.39
N PRO A 75 -10.73 7.52 0.45
CA PRO A 75 -12.10 7.39 -0.07
C PRO A 75 -13.15 6.99 1.00
N LEU A 76 -12.74 6.36 2.10
CA LEU A 76 -13.63 5.98 3.19
C LEU A 76 -14.21 7.19 3.92
N VAL A 77 -13.47 8.29 3.98
CA VAL A 77 -13.93 9.54 4.62
C VAL A 77 -15.20 10.01 3.93
N GLU A 78 -15.14 10.21 2.61
CA GLU A 78 -16.27 10.69 1.83
C GLU A 78 -17.41 9.67 1.78
N GLN A 79 -17.06 8.38 1.71
CA GLN A 79 -18.03 7.29 1.71
C GLN A 79 -18.87 7.27 3.00
N HIS A 80 -18.21 7.28 4.16
CA HIS A 80 -18.88 7.28 5.45
C HIS A 80 -19.66 8.57 5.68
N LEU A 81 -19.10 9.71 5.28
CA LEU A 81 -19.74 11.00 5.38
C LEU A 81 -21.05 11.05 4.58
N ARG A 82 -21.02 10.72 3.28
CA ARG A 82 -22.20 10.83 2.41
C ARG A 82 -23.26 9.75 2.66
N LYS A 83 -22.86 8.50 2.85
CA LYS A 83 -23.80 7.37 2.89
C LYS A 83 -24.40 7.09 4.26
N GLU A 84 -23.65 7.38 5.33
CA GLU A 84 -24.02 6.95 6.68
C GLU A 84 -24.11 8.14 7.64
N PHE A 85 -23.04 8.89 7.88
CA PHE A 85 -23.04 9.90 8.95
C PHE A 85 -23.91 11.14 8.64
N ASN A 86 -23.81 11.75 7.46
CA ASN A 86 -24.60 12.94 7.15
C ASN A 86 -26.11 12.70 7.13
N PRO A 87 -26.63 11.63 6.48
CA PRO A 87 -28.07 11.39 6.42
C PRO A 87 -28.75 11.33 7.79
N PHE A 88 -28.07 10.81 8.82
CA PHE A 88 -28.67 10.60 10.13
C PHE A 88 -28.26 11.63 11.20
N LEU A 89 -27.10 12.30 11.06
CA LEU A 89 -26.55 13.16 12.12
C LEU A 89 -26.48 14.65 11.78
N LYS A 90 -26.41 15.03 10.49
CA LYS A 90 -26.13 16.42 10.07
C LYS A 90 -27.17 17.44 10.54
N ARG A 91 -28.43 17.00 10.74
CA ARG A 91 -29.51 17.86 11.27
C ARG A 91 -29.33 18.19 12.76
N TRP A 92 -28.66 17.32 13.51
CA TRP A 92 -28.56 17.37 14.97
C TRP A 92 -27.18 17.86 15.46
N TYR A 93 -26.13 17.59 14.67
CA TYR A 93 -24.73 17.79 15.04
C TYR A 93 -23.90 18.32 13.86
N GLN A 94 -22.80 19.00 14.17
CA GLN A 94 -21.82 19.43 13.18
C GLN A 94 -20.92 18.26 12.77
N VAL A 95 -21.04 17.82 11.51
CA VAL A 95 -20.31 16.68 10.95
C VAL A 95 -19.36 17.14 9.84
N ILE A 96 -18.09 16.73 9.92
CA ILE A 96 -17.07 17.05 8.91
C ILE A 96 -16.24 15.83 8.51
N GLY A 97 -15.84 15.77 7.23
CA GLY A 97 -14.88 14.80 6.70
C GLY A 97 -13.53 15.45 6.37
N LEU A 98 -12.44 14.81 6.77
CA LEU A 98 -11.06 15.30 6.63
C LEU A 98 -10.16 14.24 6.00
N SER A 99 -9.39 14.65 5.00
CA SER A 99 -8.38 13.79 4.38
C SER A 99 -7.18 14.61 3.93
N GLY A 100 -6.07 13.94 3.60
CA GLY A 100 -4.89 14.62 3.05
C GLY A 100 -5.15 15.36 1.73
N ASP A 101 -6.23 15.01 1.02
CA ASP A 101 -6.65 15.66 -0.23
C ASP A 101 -7.55 16.89 0.03
N SER A 102 -8.02 17.08 1.28
CA SER A 102 -8.90 18.18 1.65
C SER A 102 -8.08 19.46 1.86
N GLN A 103 -8.18 20.44 0.95
CA GLN A 103 -7.54 21.75 1.10
C GLN A 103 -8.31 22.64 2.10
N LEU A 104 -8.28 22.29 3.37
CA LEU A 104 -8.84 23.16 4.40
C LEU A 104 -7.85 24.26 4.76
N LYS A 105 -8.29 25.52 4.67
CA LYS A 105 -7.54 26.70 5.13
C LYS A 105 -7.56 26.86 6.66
N ILE A 106 -7.89 25.80 7.39
CA ILE A 106 -8.16 25.81 8.83
C ILE A 106 -7.32 24.72 9.49
N SER A 107 -6.67 25.06 10.61
CA SER A 107 -5.86 24.10 11.37
C SER A 107 -6.72 23.00 11.99
N PHE A 108 -6.16 21.79 12.13
CA PHE A 108 -6.88 20.65 12.72
C PHE A 108 -7.44 20.96 14.12
N PRO A 109 -6.72 21.62 15.06
CA PRO A 109 -7.28 21.99 16.36
C PRO A 109 -8.53 22.88 16.28
N GLU A 110 -8.58 23.82 15.33
CA GLU A 110 -9.76 24.66 15.11
C GLU A 110 -10.94 23.84 14.57
N VAL A 111 -10.67 22.88 13.67
CA VAL A 111 -11.69 21.93 13.19
C VAL A 111 -12.26 21.12 14.34
N VAL A 112 -11.40 20.66 15.26
CA VAL A 112 -11.85 19.91 16.43
C VAL A 112 -12.74 20.78 17.32
N ARG A 113 -12.40 22.05 17.57
CA ARG A 113 -13.23 22.94 18.38
C ARG A 113 -14.63 23.17 17.78
N ARG A 114 -14.75 23.31 16.46
CA ARG A 114 -16.02 23.65 15.77
C ARG A 114 -16.98 22.49 15.53
N ASN A 115 -16.50 21.24 15.51
CA ASN A 115 -17.29 20.10 15.06
C ASN A 115 -17.53 19.08 16.18
N ASP A 116 -18.70 18.43 16.14
CA ASP A 116 -19.09 17.39 17.09
C ASP A 116 -18.64 16.00 16.61
N VAL A 117 -18.73 15.76 15.30
CA VAL A 117 -18.36 14.49 14.65
C VAL A 117 -17.35 14.74 13.55
N ILE A 118 -16.18 14.09 13.66
CA ILE A 118 -15.07 14.25 12.73
C ILE A 118 -14.75 12.90 12.11
N ILE A 119 -14.83 12.77 10.79
CA ILE A 119 -14.39 11.58 10.07
C ILE A 119 -13.05 11.91 9.42
N SER A 120 -12.00 11.17 9.75
CA SER A 120 -10.64 11.52 9.31
C SER A 120 -9.77 10.32 9.02
N THR A 121 -8.83 10.48 8.09
CA THR A 121 -7.72 9.53 7.97
C THR A 121 -6.82 9.59 9.20
N ALA A 122 -6.44 8.43 9.75
CA ALA A 122 -5.71 8.34 11.01
C ALA A 122 -4.43 9.18 11.09
N GLN A 123 -3.72 9.34 9.96
CA GLN A 123 -2.45 10.08 9.90
C GLN A 123 -2.63 11.57 10.24
N ILE A 124 -3.77 12.18 9.92
CA ILE A 124 -4.04 13.59 10.24
C ILE A 124 -4.03 13.77 11.76
N LEU A 125 -4.71 12.88 12.49
CA LEU A 125 -4.72 12.91 13.94
C LEU A 125 -3.32 12.67 14.52
N GLU A 126 -2.58 11.70 13.98
CA GLU A 126 -1.20 11.43 14.44
C GLU A 126 -0.27 12.63 14.24
N ASN A 127 -0.35 13.31 13.09
CA ASN A 127 0.46 14.49 12.80
C ASN A 127 0.16 15.63 13.79
N SER A 128 -1.11 15.90 14.06
CA SER A 128 -1.50 16.92 15.04
C SER A 128 -1.03 16.59 16.46
N LEU A 129 -1.07 15.31 16.85
CA LEU A 129 -0.58 14.84 18.15
C LEU A 129 0.96 14.82 18.25
N LEU A 130 1.68 14.80 17.12
CA LEU A 130 3.15 14.90 17.09
C LEU A 130 3.59 16.36 17.24
N ASN A 131 3.03 17.27 16.45
CA ASN A 131 3.37 18.70 16.51
C ASN A 131 3.06 19.29 17.90
N ALA A 132 1.92 18.91 18.50
CA ALA A 132 1.56 19.33 19.85
C ALA A 132 2.52 18.82 20.96
N ALA A 133 3.37 17.84 20.67
CA ALA A 133 4.38 17.33 21.61
C ALA A 133 5.76 17.99 21.42
N GLU A 134 5.96 18.80 20.37
CA GLU A 134 7.18 19.57 20.11
C GLU A 134 7.03 21.03 20.57
N GLU A 135 5.81 21.58 20.58
CA GLU A 135 5.47 22.97 20.96
C GLU A 135 5.04 23.11 22.44
N ASP A 136 5.82 22.55 23.38
CA ASP A 136 5.51 22.60 24.83
C ASP A 136 5.69 24.00 25.48
N GLU A 137 5.90 25.09 24.72
CA GLU A 137 6.12 26.45 25.27
C GLU A 137 5.02 27.50 24.97
N GLU A 138 4.09 27.30 24.03
CA GLU A 138 3.01 28.29 23.77
C GLU A 138 1.60 27.66 23.64
N GLY A 139 0.96 27.41 24.80
CA GLY A 139 -0.43 27.80 25.04
C GLY A 139 -1.57 27.35 24.11
N GLY A 140 -1.48 26.19 23.43
CA GLY A 140 -2.56 25.70 22.56
C GLY A 140 -2.57 24.19 22.29
N SER A 141 -2.09 23.37 23.21
CA SER A 141 -1.85 21.94 22.95
C SER A 141 -3.14 21.11 22.86
N PHE A 142 -3.26 20.38 21.76
CA PHE A 142 -4.34 19.46 21.43
C PHE A 142 -4.01 18.06 21.94
N PHE A 143 -4.91 17.43 22.70
CA PHE A 143 -4.66 16.11 23.30
C PHE A 143 -5.80 15.11 23.02
N VAL A 144 -5.49 13.81 23.09
CA VAL A 144 -6.47 12.72 22.97
C VAL A 144 -7.73 12.88 23.86
N PRO A 145 -7.67 13.47 25.08
CA PRO A 145 -8.82 13.76 25.94
C PRO A 145 -9.87 14.73 25.37
N ASP A 146 -9.58 15.45 24.28
CA ASP A 146 -10.56 16.35 23.64
C ASP A 146 -11.72 15.57 22.99
N PHE A 147 -11.56 14.26 22.81
CA PHE A 147 -12.60 13.37 22.33
C PHE A 147 -13.24 12.58 23.47
N SER A 148 -14.54 12.35 23.34
CA SER A 148 -15.31 11.49 24.24
C SER A 148 -15.52 10.07 23.67
N LEU A 149 -15.41 9.90 22.36
CA LEU A 149 -15.51 8.61 21.66
C LEU A 149 -14.58 8.59 20.44
N ILE A 150 -13.79 7.53 20.30
CA ILE A 150 -12.95 7.24 19.14
C ILE A 150 -13.44 5.95 18.49
N ILE A 151 -13.89 6.04 17.25
CA ILE A 151 -14.29 4.91 16.43
C ILE A 151 -13.16 4.59 15.45
N ILE A 152 -12.69 3.35 15.43
CA ILE A 152 -11.61 2.90 14.53
C ILE A 152 -12.20 1.88 13.57
N ASP A 153 -12.31 2.27 12.31
CA ASP A 153 -12.70 1.36 11.23
C ASP A 153 -11.51 0.47 10.82
N GLU A 154 -11.80 -0.75 10.37
CA GLU A 154 -10.80 -1.79 10.07
C GLU A 154 -9.73 -1.92 11.17
N CYS A 155 -10.20 -2.03 12.41
CA CYS A 155 -9.38 -1.94 13.62
C CYS A 155 -8.33 -3.05 13.75
N HIS A 156 -8.37 -4.08 12.91
CA HIS A 156 -7.34 -5.12 12.83
C HIS A 156 -5.96 -4.58 12.40
N HIS A 157 -5.89 -3.35 11.85
CA HIS A 157 -4.63 -2.62 11.60
C HIS A 157 -4.00 -2.03 12.87
N THR A 158 -4.65 -2.12 14.04
CA THR A 158 -4.15 -1.62 15.33
C THR A 158 -3.10 -2.56 15.93
N GLN A 159 -1.99 -2.72 15.21
CA GLN A 159 -0.90 -3.60 15.56
C GLN A 159 0.44 -3.02 15.13
N LYS A 160 1.53 -3.50 15.75
CA LYS A 160 2.91 -3.14 15.42
C LYS A 160 3.11 -1.63 15.47
N GLU A 161 3.55 -1.03 14.36
CA GLU A 161 3.89 0.39 14.24
C GLU A 161 2.90 1.14 13.35
N GLY A 162 1.72 0.56 13.12
CA GLY A 162 0.64 1.21 12.39
C GLY A 162 0.16 2.48 13.11
N VAL A 163 -0.37 3.42 12.33
CA VAL A 163 -0.84 4.74 12.78
C VAL A 163 -1.86 4.60 13.91
N TYR A 164 -2.85 3.70 13.76
CA TYR A 164 -3.82 3.41 14.81
C TYR A 164 -3.16 2.98 16.12
N ASN A 165 -2.14 2.12 16.05
CA ASN A 165 -1.47 1.64 17.26
C ASN A 165 -0.61 2.73 17.92
N ASN A 166 -0.06 3.68 17.15
CA ASN A 166 0.65 4.82 17.72
C ASN A 166 -0.30 5.74 18.48
N ILE A 167 -1.50 6.00 17.95
CA ILE A 167 -2.56 6.75 18.63
C ILE A 167 -2.97 6.02 19.91
N MET A 168 -3.27 4.71 19.80
CA MET A 168 -3.68 3.91 20.97
C MET A 168 -2.58 3.79 22.03
N ARG A 169 -1.30 3.72 21.65
CA ARG A 169 -0.19 3.74 22.62
C ARG A 169 -0.11 5.05 23.39
N ARG A 170 -0.53 6.19 22.82
CA ARG A 170 -0.64 7.47 23.56
C ARG A 170 -1.79 7.39 24.58
N TYR A 171 -2.96 6.91 24.14
CA TYR A 171 -4.11 6.65 25.02
C TYR A 171 -3.73 5.71 26.19
N LEU A 172 -3.00 4.62 25.94
CA LEU A 172 -2.57 3.68 26.98
C LEU A 172 -1.54 4.30 27.94
N LYS A 173 -0.64 5.16 27.45
CA LYS A 173 0.29 5.92 28.32
C LYS A 173 -0.48 6.85 29.26
N GLU A 174 -1.49 7.56 28.75
CA GLU A 174 -2.37 8.42 29.55
C GLU A 174 -3.19 7.60 30.56
N LYS A 175 -3.72 6.45 30.16
CA LYS A 175 -4.42 5.51 31.06
C LYS A 175 -3.52 5.10 32.24
N MET A 176 -2.25 4.79 31.97
CA MET A 176 -1.29 4.47 33.04
C MET A 176 -0.92 5.69 33.89
N LYS A 177 -0.88 6.91 33.32
CA LYS A 177 -0.72 8.15 34.10
C LYS A 177 -1.91 8.35 35.04
N ASN A 178 -3.14 8.16 34.57
CA ASN A 178 -4.35 8.24 35.39
C ASN A 178 -4.31 7.26 36.58
N ARG A 179 -3.79 6.04 36.39
CA ARG A 179 -3.59 5.10 37.51
C ARG A 179 -2.63 5.63 38.57
N LYS A 180 -1.62 6.42 38.19
CA LYS A 180 -0.70 7.07 39.14
C LYS A 180 -1.36 8.26 39.82
N LEU A 181 -2.04 9.12 39.05
CA LEU A 181 -2.80 10.26 39.58
C LEU A 181 -3.86 9.82 40.59
N ALA A 182 -4.56 8.72 40.32
CA ALA A 182 -5.52 8.12 41.25
C ALA A 182 -4.88 7.73 42.59
N LYS A 183 -3.66 7.16 42.57
CA LYS A 183 -2.91 6.83 43.79
C LYS A 183 -2.44 8.07 44.55
N GLU A 184 -2.23 9.16 43.84
CA GLU A 184 -1.83 10.47 44.39
C GLU A 184 -3.03 11.36 44.75
N ASN A 185 -4.27 10.87 44.65
CA ASN A 185 -5.52 11.63 44.83
C ASN A 185 -5.59 12.92 43.99
N LYS A 186 -5.00 12.91 42.80
CA LYS A 186 -5.03 14.02 41.84
C LYS A 186 -6.22 13.89 40.88
N PRO A 187 -6.73 15.02 40.32
CA PRO A 187 -7.80 14.98 39.34
C PRO A 187 -7.42 14.11 38.15
N LEU A 188 -8.34 13.22 37.77
CA LEU A 188 -8.14 12.31 36.65
C LEU A 188 -8.37 13.02 35.33
N ILE A 189 -7.55 12.69 34.34
CA ILE A 189 -7.72 13.19 32.98
C ILE A 189 -8.84 12.36 32.33
N PRO A 190 -9.90 12.98 31.76
CA PRO A 190 -10.94 12.25 31.04
C PRO A 190 -10.35 11.40 29.90
N GLN A 191 -10.92 10.21 29.66
CA GLN A 191 -10.50 9.33 28.57
C GLN A 191 -11.66 9.06 27.60
N PRO A 192 -11.40 9.02 26.29
CA PRO A 192 -12.42 8.65 25.32
C PRO A 192 -12.82 7.18 25.47
N GLN A 193 -14.08 6.90 25.18
CA GLN A 193 -14.51 5.54 24.86
C GLN A 193 -13.90 5.10 23.52
N ILE A 194 -13.55 3.83 23.38
CA ILE A 194 -12.96 3.25 22.15
C ILE A 194 -13.89 2.20 21.55
N LEU A 195 -14.20 2.36 20.27
CA LEU A 195 -14.97 1.39 19.48
C LEU A 195 -14.15 0.91 18.27
N GLY A 196 -13.75 -0.36 18.27
CA GLY A 196 -13.12 -0.98 17.11
C GLY A 196 -14.14 -1.69 16.22
N LEU A 197 -14.06 -1.50 14.91
CA LEU A 197 -14.89 -2.20 13.91
C LEU A 197 -14.00 -3.03 12.99
N THR A 198 -14.35 -4.31 12.78
CA THR A 198 -13.63 -5.15 11.81
C THR A 198 -14.52 -6.28 11.28
N ALA A 199 -14.22 -6.78 10.08
CA ALA A 199 -14.78 -8.05 9.61
C ALA A 199 -14.09 -9.27 10.21
N SER A 200 -12.79 -9.15 10.46
CA SER A 200 -11.95 -10.23 10.98
C SER A 200 -10.72 -9.63 11.67
N PRO A 201 -10.43 -9.94 12.94
CA PRO A 201 -9.20 -9.51 13.60
C PRO A 201 -7.95 -10.21 13.06
N GLY A 202 -8.10 -11.40 12.46
CA GLY A 202 -7.00 -12.23 11.95
C GLY A 202 -6.29 -13.03 13.04
N VAL A 203 -5.18 -13.68 12.67
CA VAL A 203 -4.35 -14.51 13.58
C VAL A 203 -2.87 -14.10 13.60
N GLY A 204 -2.50 -12.99 12.94
CA GLY A 204 -1.14 -12.47 12.96
C GLY A 204 -0.10 -13.40 12.32
N GLY A 205 -0.51 -14.28 11.41
CA GLY A 205 0.34 -15.30 10.80
C GLY A 205 0.65 -16.50 11.71
N ALA A 206 -0.09 -16.67 12.82
CA ALA A 206 0.05 -17.81 13.70
C ALA A 206 -0.12 -19.16 12.96
N THR A 207 0.63 -20.15 13.43
CA THR A 207 0.54 -21.55 12.99
C THR A 207 -0.06 -22.47 14.06
N SER A 208 -0.20 -21.97 15.30
CA SER A 208 -0.75 -22.70 16.43
C SER A 208 -1.87 -21.91 17.10
N TYR A 209 -2.78 -22.65 17.72
CA TYR A 209 -3.95 -22.09 18.41
C TYR A 209 -3.57 -21.07 19.49
N LEU A 210 -2.60 -21.39 20.35
CA LEU A 210 -2.14 -20.51 21.43
C LEU A 210 -1.63 -19.15 20.89
N LYS A 211 -0.92 -19.15 19.75
CA LYS A 211 -0.44 -17.92 19.13
C LYS A 211 -1.56 -17.11 18.47
N ALA A 212 -2.61 -17.78 17.97
CA ALA A 212 -3.79 -17.08 17.46
C ALA A 212 -4.56 -16.40 18.60
N GLU A 213 -4.78 -17.09 19.72
CA GLU A 213 -5.36 -16.49 20.93
C GLU A 213 -4.52 -15.31 21.44
N GLU A 214 -3.20 -15.47 21.53
CA GLU A 214 -2.28 -14.40 21.90
C GLU A 214 -2.42 -13.18 20.96
N HIS A 215 -2.60 -13.41 19.66
CA HIS A 215 -2.81 -12.34 18.70
C HIS A 215 -4.14 -11.59 18.91
N ILE A 216 -5.24 -12.31 19.15
CA ILE A 216 -6.54 -11.70 19.46
C ILE A 216 -6.44 -10.84 20.73
N LEU A 217 -5.84 -11.40 21.79
CA LEU A 217 -5.62 -10.67 23.05
C LEU A 217 -4.73 -9.44 22.86
N LYS A 218 -3.71 -9.50 22.00
CA LYS A 218 -2.87 -8.33 21.67
C LYS A 218 -3.68 -7.23 20.98
N ILE A 219 -4.56 -7.56 20.03
CA ILE A 219 -5.43 -6.57 19.38
C ILE A 219 -6.39 -5.96 20.42
N CYS A 220 -7.03 -6.79 21.26
CA CYS A 220 -7.86 -6.31 22.37
C CYS A 220 -7.09 -5.39 23.32
N ALA A 221 -5.84 -5.74 23.64
CA ALA A 221 -4.99 -4.95 24.53
C ALA A 221 -4.61 -3.59 23.91
N ASN A 222 -4.26 -3.59 22.62
CA ASN A 222 -3.94 -2.36 21.90
C ASN A 222 -5.17 -1.43 21.80
N LEU A 223 -6.37 -1.97 21.60
CA LEU A 223 -7.61 -1.18 21.53
C LEU A 223 -8.25 -0.92 22.90
N ASP A 224 -7.63 -1.39 23.99
CA ASP A 224 -8.17 -1.30 25.36
C ASP A 224 -9.60 -1.85 25.49
N ALA A 225 -9.90 -2.92 24.76
CA ALA A 225 -11.23 -3.52 24.72
C ALA A 225 -11.49 -4.37 25.97
N CYS A 226 -12.64 -4.17 26.63
CA CYS A 226 -13.09 -5.03 27.72
C CYS A 226 -13.58 -6.39 27.21
N ARG A 227 -14.09 -6.45 25.98
CA ARG A 227 -14.55 -7.67 25.31
C ARG A 227 -14.58 -7.50 23.79
N ILE A 228 -14.51 -8.63 23.09
CA ILE A 228 -14.78 -8.72 21.65
C ILE A 228 -16.20 -9.22 21.44
N MET A 229 -16.95 -8.56 20.56
CA MET A 229 -18.36 -8.84 20.28
C MET A 229 -18.53 -9.50 18.92
N THR A 230 -19.24 -10.63 18.92
CA THR A 230 -19.72 -11.36 17.74
C THR A 230 -21.21 -11.65 17.92
N VAL A 231 -21.91 -11.95 16.83
CA VAL A 231 -23.33 -12.33 16.88
C VAL A 231 -23.44 -13.80 17.31
N GLU A 232 -24.20 -14.05 18.38
CA GLU A 232 -24.49 -15.39 18.91
C GLU A 232 -26.00 -15.65 18.92
N GLU A 233 -26.78 -14.77 19.55
CA GLU A 233 -28.24 -14.94 19.73
C GLU A 233 -28.98 -14.87 18.40
N HIS A 234 -28.69 -13.85 17.58
CA HIS A 234 -29.37 -13.61 16.31
C HIS A 234 -28.57 -14.13 15.10
N ALA A 235 -27.78 -15.19 15.28
CA ALA A 235 -26.92 -15.75 14.22
C ALA A 235 -27.72 -16.21 12.97
N SER A 236 -28.94 -16.71 13.16
CA SER A 236 -29.83 -17.11 12.06
C SER A 236 -30.24 -15.92 11.19
N GLN A 237 -30.51 -14.75 11.79
CA GLN A 237 -30.84 -13.53 11.05
C GLN A 237 -29.64 -13.05 10.24
N LEU A 238 -28.44 -13.09 10.83
CA LEU A 238 -27.20 -12.72 10.14
C LEU A 238 -26.92 -13.63 8.94
N LYS A 239 -27.08 -14.95 9.09
CA LYS A 239 -26.85 -15.94 8.01
C LYS A 239 -27.80 -15.77 6.83
N ASN A 240 -29.06 -15.39 7.09
CA ASN A 240 -30.03 -15.10 6.04
C ASN A 240 -29.71 -13.81 5.29
N GLN A 241 -29.13 -12.83 5.98
CA GLN A 241 -28.79 -11.54 5.40
C GLN A 241 -27.47 -11.55 4.62
N VAL A 242 -26.48 -12.28 5.11
CA VAL A 242 -25.16 -12.36 4.47
C VAL A 242 -24.93 -13.81 4.05
N LYS A 243 -25.21 -14.08 2.77
CA LYS A 243 -24.96 -15.39 2.17
C LYS A 243 -23.48 -15.56 1.82
N GLU A 244 -22.91 -16.71 2.15
CA GLU A 244 -21.55 -17.04 1.73
C GLU A 244 -21.53 -17.58 0.30
N PRO A 245 -20.52 -17.22 -0.51
CA PRO A 245 -20.39 -17.70 -1.88
C PRO A 245 -19.90 -19.15 -1.93
N TYR A 246 -20.21 -19.84 -3.04
CA TYR A 246 -19.66 -21.16 -3.34
C TYR A 246 -18.14 -21.07 -3.60
N LYS A 247 -17.34 -21.91 -2.93
CA LYS A 247 -15.87 -21.90 -3.07
C LYS A 247 -15.41 -22.90 -4.14
N LYS A 248 -14.67 -22.43 -5.13
CA LYS A 248 -14.11 -23.23 -6.23
C LYS A 248 -12.59 -23.06 -6.30
N THR A 249 -11.85 -24.14 -6.50
CA THR A 249 -10.40 -24.10 -6.78
C THR A 249 -10.17 -24.64 -8.18
N VAL A 250 -9.57 -23.83 -9.04
CA VAL A 250 -9.29 -24.16 -10.45
C VAL A 250 -7.78 -24.24 -10.62
N ILE A 251 -7.29 -25.47 -10.84
CA ILE A 251 -5.86 -25.77 -10.93
C ILE A 251 -5.47 -25.89 -12.41
N ALA A 252 -4.39 -25.21 -12.79
CA ALA A 252 -3.69 -25.40 -14.05
C ALA A 252 -2.44 -26.26 -13.82
N ASP A 253 -2.28 -27.33 -14.60
CA ASP A 253 -1.19 -28.30 -14.42
C ASP A 253 0.12 -27.88 -15.14
N ASP A 254 0.05 -26.87 -16.02
CA ASP A 254 1.17 -26.30 -16.76
C ASP A 254 2.05 -27.36 -17.47
N LYS A 255 1.43 -28.42 -18.01
CA LYS A 255 2.12 -29.53 -18.71
C LYS A 255 2.49 -29.21 -20.17
N ARG A 256 2.13 -28.03 -20.66
CA ARG A 256 2.40 -27.62 -22.05
C ARG A 256 3.85 -27.22 -22.24
N ARG A 257 4.36 -27.47 -23.45
CA ARG A 257 5.67 -26.95 -23.85
C ARG A 257 5.63 -25.42 -23.92
N ASP A 258 6.68 -24.78 -23.42
CA ASP A 258 6.85 -23.32 -23.39
C ASP A 258 8.14 -22.89 -24.11
N PRO A 259 8.10 -22.78 -25.46
CA PRO A 259 9.28 -22.39 -26.24
C PRO A 259 9.76 -20.97 -25.96
N PHE A 260 8.87 -20.09 -25.47
CA PHE A 260 9.23 -18.73 -25.10
C PHE A 260 10.11 -18.71 -23.85
N ARG A 261 9.75 -19.49 -22.82
CA ARG A 261 10.62 -19.70 -21.64
C ARG A 261 11.95 -20.31 -22.03
N GLU A 262 11.96 -21.35 -22.86
CA GLU A 262 13.19 -21.99 -23.37
C GLU A 262 14.11 -20.90 -23.97
N ARG A 263 13.59 -20.06 -24.87
CA ARG A 263 14.38 -19.04 -25.55
C ARG A 263 14.87 -17.91 -24.63
N ILE A 264 14.07 -17.47 -23.67
CA ILE A 264 14.52 -16.47 -22.68
C ILE A 264 15.60 -17.06 -21.78
N THR A 265 15.48 -18.33 -21.39
CA THR A 265 16.46 -19.03 -20.56
C THR A 265 17.80 -19.17 -21.26
N GLU A 266 17.79 -19.44 -22.57
CA GLU A 266 19.00 -19.42 -23.41
C GLU A 266 19.69 -18.05 -23.39
N ILE A 267 18.93 -16.96 -23.60
CA ILE A 267 19.49 -15.59 -23.54
C ILE A 267 20.09 -15.29 -22.16
N MET A 268 19.40 -15.69 -21.08
CA MET A 268 19.92 -15.52 -19.73
C MET A 268 21.21 -16.32 -19.52
N THR A 269 21.30 -17.52 -20.10
CA THR A 269 22.48 -18.38 -20.05
C THR A 269 23.65 -17.78 -20.83
N ASP A 270 23.40 -17.18 -22.01
CA ASP A 270 24.41 -16.48 -22.80
C ASP A 270 25.02 -15.31 -22.01
N ILE A 271 24.18 -14.48 -21.38
CA ILE A 271 24.61 -13.36 -20.53
C ILE A 271 25.46 -13.85 -19.35
N GLN A 272 25.08 -14.99 -18.74
CA GLN A 272 25.83 -15.58 -17.63
C GLN A 272 27.20 -16.12 -18.07
N ASN A 273 27.22 -16.86 -19.19
CA ASN A 273 28.40 -17.59 -19.64
C ASN A 273 29.52 -16.68 -20.17
N GLU A 274 29.17 -15.60 -20.86
CA GLU A 274 30.18 -14.71 -21.44
C GLU A 274 30.85 -13.77 -20.43
N ARG A 275 30.13 -13.35 -19.37
CA ARG A 275 30.51 -12.11 -18.64
C ARG A 275 30.49 -12.22 -17.10
N LEU A 276 30.01 -13.31 -16.49
CA LEU A 276 29.90 -13.48 -15.02
C LEU A 276 30.74 -14.63 -14.41
N ARG A 277 31.65 -15.27 -15.19
CA ARG A 277 32.43 -16.45 -14.71
C ARG A 277 33.22 -16.21 -13.41
N GLY A 278 33.73 -15.00 -13.15
CA GLY A 278 34.54 -14.70 -11.97
C GLY A 278 33.75 -14.46 -10.67
N ALA A 279 32.60 -13.80 -10.74
CA ALA A 279 31.77 -13.47 -9.58
C ALA A 279 31.10 -14.69 -8.94
N TRP A 280 30.75 -15.70 -9.74
CA TRP A 280 30.14 -16.94 -9.27
C TRP A 280 31.08 -17.80 -8.42
N LEU A 281 32.38 -17.82 -8.75
CA LEU A 281 33.41 -18.55 -8.00
C LEU A 281 33.62 -17.97 -6.58
N LEU A 282 33.53 -16.65 -6.42
CA LEU A 282 33.67 -15.98 -5.13
C LEU A 282 32.42 -16.12 -4.25
N ALA A 283 31.24 -16.26 -4.84
CA ALA A 283 29.98 -16.42 -4.11
C ALA A 283 29.71 -17.86 -3.66
N GLY A 284 30.49 -18.86 -4.11
CA GLY A 284 30.34 -20.27 -3.72
C GLY A 284 29.05 -20.94 -4.21
N VAL A 285 28.30 -20.29 -5.12
CA VAL A 285 27.08 -20.84 -5.72
C VAL A 285 27.45 -21.30 -7.13
N LYS A 286 26.79 -22.33 -7.69
CA LYS A 286 26.80 -22.60 -9.15
C LYS A 286 25.44 -22.17 -9.71
N PRO A 287 25.35 -21.62 -10.93
CA PRO A 287 24.07 -21.38 -11.56
C PRO A 287 23.41 -22.73 -11.81
N ARG A 288 22.47 -23.14 -10.95
CA ARG A 288 21.58 -24.24 -11.30
C ARG A 288 20.53 -23.69 -12.26
N GLN A 289 20.44 -24.28 -13.44
CA GLN A 289 19.43 -23.95 -14.45
C GLN A 289 17.99 -24.07 -13.90
N ASP A 290 17.80 -24.90 -12.88
CA ASP A 290 16.53 -25.12 -12.17
C ASP A 290 15.97 -23.86 -11.44
N LEU A 291 16.73 -22.76 -11.37
CA LEU A 291 16.35 -21.54 -10.62
C LEU A 291 15.80 -20.42 -11.50
N PHE A 292 15.84 -20.54 -12.84
CA PHE A 292 15.31 -19.52 -13.74
C PHE A 292 13.79 -19.37 -13.62
N GLY A 293 13.31 -18.13 -13.48
CA GLY A 293 11.88 -17.82 -13.33
C GLY A 293 11.34 -17.89 -11.89
N SER A 294 12.11 -18.40 -10.91
CA SER A 294 11.68 -18.45 -9.51
C SER A 294 11.58 -17.04 -8.87
N PHE A 295 10.51 -16.81 -8.10
CA PHE A 295 10.22 -15.51 -7.48
C PHE A 295 11.26 -15.07 -6.43
N TYR A 296 11.88 -16.02 -5.71
CA TYR A 296 12.68 -15.68 -4.52
C TYR A 296 14.18 -15.78 -4.73
N THR A 297 14.68 -16.71 -5.55
CA THR A 297 16.11 -17.03 -5.60
C THR A 297 16.83 -16.22 -6.66
N GLN A 298 16.37 -16.25 -7.92
CA GLN A 298 17.07 -15.59 -9.04
C GLN A 298 16.91 -14.07 -9.02
N ALA A 299 15.71 -13.55 -8.77
CA ALA A 299 15.49 -12.10 -8.66
C ALA A 299 16.30 -11.49 -7.50
N TRP A 300 16.30 -12.15 -6.33
CA TRP A 300 17.09 -11.73 -5.19
C TRP A 300 18.59 -11.82 -5.47
N PHE A 301 19.04 -12.91 -6.11
CA PHE A 301 20.43 -13.09 -6.51
C PHE A 301 20.89 -12.00 -7.49
N CYS A 302 20.11 -11.69 -8.54
CA CYS A 302 20.43 -10.60 -9.46
C CYS A 302 20.50 -9.24 -8.75
N ILE A 303 19.57 -8.96 -7.83
CA ILE A 303 19.62 -7.72 -7.02
C ILE A 303 20.87 -7.71 -6.12
N PHE A 304 21.17 -8.83 -5.47
CA PHE A 304 22.33 -8.97 -4.58
C PHE A 304 23.65 -8.80 -5.34
N CYS A 305 23.82 -9.49 -6.46
CA CYS A 305 24.97 -9.33 -7.35
C CYS A 305 25.08 -7.89 -7.87
N SER A 306 23.98 -7.25 -8.25
CA SER A 306 23.99 -5.84 -8.67
C SER A 306 24.47 -4.92 -7.55
N LEU A 307 23.99 -5.13 -6.30
CA LEU A 307 24.40 -4.34 -5.14
C LEU A 307 25.86 -4.58 -4.75
N LEU A 308 26.34 -5.82 -4.79
CA LEU A 308 27.75 -6.15 -4.54
C LEU A 308 28.65 -5.54 -5.62
N ALA A 309 28.32 -5.75 -6.89
CA ALA A 309 29.07 -5.20 -8.01
C ALA A 309 29.10 -3.66 -7.99
N ALA A 310 28.01 -3.01 -7.56
CA ALA A 310 28.00 -1.57 -7.35
C ALA A 310 28.88 -1.13 -6.17
N LYS A 311 29.05 -1.93 -5.11
CA LYS A 311 29.99 -1.62 -4.03
C LYS A 311 31.45 -1.83 -4.45
N GLU A 312 31.70 -2.87 -5.25
CA GLU A 312 33.03 -3.29 -5.70
C GLU A 312 33.48 -2.60 -7.00
N GLU A 313 32.71 -1.63 -7.52
CA GLU A 313 33.07 -0.87 -8.73
C GLU A 313 33.13 -1.72 -10.01
N LYS A 314 32.39 -2.83 -10.03
CA LYS A 314 32.29 -3.76 -11.15
C LYS A 314 31.09 -3.43 -12.03
N ARG A 315 31.20 -2.37 -12.84
CA ARG A 315 30.12 -1.93 -13.75
C ARG A 315 29.57 -3.08 -14.62
N LYS A 316 30.46 -3.85 -15.25
CA LYS A 316 30.12 -4.98 -16.14
C LYS A 316 29.15 -5.98 -15.47
N GLU A 317 29.49 -6.42 -14.26
CA GLU A 317 28.68 -7.39 -13.51
C GLU A 317 27.34 -6.77 -13.08
N ARG A 318 27.35 -5.50 -12.65
CA ARG A 318 26.16 -4.76 -12.24
C ARG A 318 25.14 -4.64 -13.37
N VAL A 319 25.60 -4.24 -14.57
CA VAL A 319 24.74 -4.05 -15.75
C VAL A 319 24.18 -5.39 -16.22
N CYS A 320 25.02 -6.43 -16.31
CA CYS A 320 24.52 -7.78 -16.63
C CYS A 320 23.46 -8.26 -15.63
N ALA A 321 23.65 -8.03 -14.33
CA ALA A 321 22.68 -8.39 -13.30
C ALA A 321 21.36 -7.60 -13.42
N GLU A 322 21.43 -6.32 -13.78
CA GLU A 322 20.26 -5.47 -14.05
C GLU A 322 19.44 -5.98 -15.25
N HIS A 323 20.10 -6.39 -16.32
CA HIS A 323 19.45 -6.99 -17.49
C HIS A 323 18.88 -8.38 -17.20
N LEU A 324 19.64 -9.25 -16.51
CA LEU A 324 19.17 -10.57 -16.09
C LEU A 324 17.92 -10.49 -15.22
N LYS A 325 17.82 -9.46 -14.36
CA LYS A 325 16.59 -9.20 -13.61
C LYS A 325 15.40 -8.94 -14.54
N LYS A 326 15.55 -8.14 -15.59
CA LYS A 326 14.48 -7.86 -16.56
C LYS A 326 14.04 -9.09 -17.36
N TYR A 327 14.98 -9.96 -17.71
CA TYR A 327 14.64 -11.27 -18.31
C TYR A 327 13.91 -12.19 -17.33
N ASN A 328 14.33 -12.21 -16.06
CA ASN A 328 13.62 -12.95 -15.02
C ASN A 328 12.20 -12.41 -14.78
N ASP A 329 12.04 -11.08 -14.77
CA ASP A 329 10.73 -10.43 -14.68
C ASP A 329 9.84 -10.86 -15.88
N ALA A 330 10.41 -10.95 -17.09
CA ALA A 330 9.70 -11.44 -18.27
C ALA A 330 9.26 -12.91 -18.17
N LEU A 331 10.07 -13.79 -17.55
CA LEU A 331 9.66 -15.17 -17.27
C LEU A 331 8.47 -15.22 -16.30
N GLN A 332 8.51 -14.44 -15.22
CA GLN A 332 7.40 -14.37 -14.25
C GLN A 332 6.12 -13.79 -14.87
N ILE A 333 6.28 -12.83 -15.78
CA ILE A 333 5.19 -12.29 -16.58
C ILE A 333 4.60 -13.41 -17.45
N ASN A 334 5.44 -14.20 -18.14
CA ASN A 334 4.98 -15.33 -18.95
C ASN A 334 4.25 -16.40 -18.12
N ASP A 335 4.73 -16.65 -16.90
CA ASP A 335 4.09 -17.60 -15.98
C ASP A 335 2.68 -17.16 -15.60
N THR A 336 2.38 -15.87 -15.62
CA THR A 336 1.13 -15.31 -15.08
C THR A 336 0.17 -14.81 -16.16
N ILE A 337 0.67 -14.18 -17.22
CA ILE A 337 -0.13 -13.56 -18.27
C ILE A 337 0.39 -14.02 -19.66
N ARG A 338 0.31 -13.19 -20.70
CA ARG A 338 0.68 -13.59 -22.07
C ARG A 338 2.17 -13.37 -22.35
N MET A 339 2.73 -14.21 -23.23
CA MET A 339 4.08 -14.02 -23.79
C MET A 339 4.27 -12.64 -24.43
N VAL A 340 3.22 -12.09 -25.06
CA VAL A 340 3.26 -10.75 -25.70
C VAL A 340 3.59 -9.67 -24.68
N ASP A 341 3.02 -9.76 -23.47
CA ASP A 341 3.26 -8.79 -22.41
C ASP A 341 4.70 -8.89 -21.87
N ALA A 342 5.23 -10.12 -21.76
CA ALA A 342 6.63 -10.37 -21.41
C ALA A 342 7.61 -9.81 -22.48
N TYR A 343 7.30 -10.02 -23.76
CA TYR A 343 8.06 -9.44 -24.87
C TYR A 343 8.01 -7.90 -24.84
N ASN A 344 6.83 -7.32 -24.62
CA ASN A 344 6.65 -5.87 -24.57
C ASN A 344 7.42 -5.25 -23.40
N HIS A 345 7.47 -5.91 -22.23
CA HIS A 345 8.29 -5.50 -21.10
C HIS A 345 9.76 -5.35 -21.48
N LEU A 346 10.36 -6.38 -22.10
CA LEU A 346 11.75 -6.35 -22.55
C LEU A 346 11.98 -5.33 -23.66
N ASN A 347 11.09 -5.28 -24.66
CA ASN A 347 11.22 -4.37 -25.79
C ASN A 347 11.13 -2.90 -25.35
N ASN A 348 10.30 -2.57 -24.36
CA ASN A 348 10.23 -1.22 -23.79
C ASN A 348 11.48 -0.88 -23.00
N PHE A 349 11.99 -1.81 -22.19
CA PHE A 349 13.26 -1.64 -21.47
C PHE A 349 14.42 -1.31 -22.42
N TYR A 350 14.62 -2.09 -23.48
CA TYR A 350 15.70 -1.84 -24.44
C TYR A 350 15.50 -0.59 -25.31
N LYS A 351 14.24 -0.18 -25.56
CA LYS A 351 13.96 1.13 -26.17
C LYS A 351 14.36 2.28 -25.25
N GLU A 352 14.07 2.16 -23.96
CA GLU A 352 14.46 3.16 -22.96
C GLU A 352 15.98 3.22 -22.81
N GLU A 353 16.67 2.08 -22.70
CA GLU A 353 18.13 2.04 -22.61
C GLU A 353 18.80 2.67 -23.83
N LYS A 354 18.34 2.34 -25.05
CA LYS A 354 18.80 3.03 -26.26
C LYS A 354 18.62 4.54 -26.15
N SER A 355 17.44 4.99 -25.72
CA SER A 355 17.17 6.43 -25.58
C SER A 355 17.99 7.13 -24.47
N LYS A 356 18.43 6.43 -23.43
CA LYS A 356 19.29 6.99 -22.37
C LYS A 356 20.74 7.13 -22.83
N LYS A 357 21.16 6.27 -23.77
CA LYS A 357 22.53 6.16 -24.25
C LYS A 357 22.79 6.97 -25.52
N THR A 358 21.74 7.45 -26.17
CA THR A 358 21.79 8.38 -27.32
C THR A 358 21.41 9.78 -26.83
N ILE A 359 22.36 10.73 -26.83
CA ILE A 359 22.05 12.15 -26.63
C ILE A 359 21.56 12.73 -27.96
N ARG A 360 20.44 13.45 -27.94
CA ARG A 360 20.14 14.48 -28.95
C ARG A 360 20.55 15.81 -28.33
N SER A 361 21.42 16.56 -28.99
CA SER A 361 21.60 17.99 -28.71
C SER A 361 20.28 18.71 -29.02
N ASP A 362 20.01 19.83 -28.34
CA ASP A 362 18.87 20.70 -28.67
C ASP A 362 19.09 21.43 -30.02
N ASP A 363 20.32 21.40 -30.55
CA ASP A 363 20.68 21.80 -31.90
C ASP A 363 20.73 20.57 -32.84
N ASP A 364 19.95 20.59 -33.92
CA ASP A 364 19.77 19.49 -34.89
C ASP A 364 21.04 19.14 -35.71
N ASP A 365 22.14 19.88 -35.55
CA ASP A 365 23.35 19.81 -36.40
C ASP A 365 24.58 19.11 -35.75
N GLU A 366 24.53 18.68 -34.48
CA GLU A 366 25.64 17.91 -33.88
C GLU A 366 25.42 16.37 -33.91
N PRO A 367 26.49 15.58 -34.19
CA PRO A 367 26.38 14.13 -34.23
C PRO A 367 26.11 13.54 -32.84
N ALA A 368 25.12 12.64 -32.76
CA ALA A 368 24.73 11.97 -31.52
C ALA A 368 25.91 11.21 -30.88
N VAL A 369 26.40 11.68 -29.72
CA VAL A 369 27.46 11.02 -28.95
C VAL A 369 26.88 9.79 -28.23
N SER A 370 27.39 8.59 -28.57
CA SER A 370 27.00 7.32 -27.93
C SER A 370 27.69 7.14 -26.59
N LYS A 371 26.92 6.98 -25.50
CA LYS A 371 27.43 6.63 -24.15
C LYS A 371 27.53 5.11 -23.93
N GLN A 372 27.52 4.32 -25.00
CA GLN A 372 27.53 2.86 -24.92
C GLN A 372 28.94 2.37 -24.65
N ASP A 373 29.07 1.43 -23.72
CA ASP A 373 30.30 0.66 -23.55
C ASP A 373 30.16 -0.71 -24.25
N GLU A 374 31.26 -1.48 -24.25
CA GLU A 374 31.29 -2.84 -24.81
C GLU A 374 30.19 -3.76 -24.21
N THR A 375 29.80 -3.55 -22.95
CA THR A 375 28.78 -4.38 -22.28
C THR A 375 27.37 -3.99 -22.73
N ASP A 376 27.10 -2.69 -22.84
CA ASP A 376 25.85 -2.13 -23.34
C ASP A 376 25.62 -2.56 -24.81
N GLU A 377 26.66 -2.47 -25.65
CA GLU A 377 26.61 -2.92 -27.06
C GLU A 377 26.30 -4.41 -27.19
N PHE A 378 26.98 -5.26 -26.39
CA PHE A 378 26.72 -6.69 -26.36
C PHE A 378 25.27 -7.01 -25.96
N LEU A 379 24.79 -6.45 -24.85
CA LEU A 379 23.46 -6.75 -24.30
C LEU A 379 22.33 -6.26 -25.22
N ILE A 380 22.51 -5.09 -25.85
CA ILE A 380 21.58 -4.54 -26.82
C ILE A 380 21.62 -5.39 -28.10
N GLY A 381 22.80 -5.70 -28.62
CA GLY A 381 22.99 -6.55 -29.80
C GLY A 381 22.35 -7.92 -29.64
N LEU A 382 22.58 -8.59 -28.50
CA LEU A 382 22.01 -9.89 -28.18
C LEU A 382 20.47 -9.87 -28.21
N PHE A 383 19.85 -8.87 -27.57
CA PHE A 383 18.39 -8.73 -27.60
C PHE A 383 17.88 -8.54 -29.03
N HIS A 384 18.54 -7.68 -29.82
CA HIS A 384 18.12 -7.40 -31.19
C HIS A 384 18.22 -8.62 -32.12
N THR A 385 19.25 -9.46 -31.96
CA THR A 385 19.41 -10.72 -32.70
C THR A 385 18.25 -11.68 -32.43
N LYS A 386 17.76 -11.75 -31.18
CA LYS A 386 16.68 -12.67 -30.78
C LYS A 386 15.28 -12.05 -30.87
N LYS A 387 15.17 -10.74 -31.05
CA LYS A 387 13.91 -9.97 -31.00
C LYS A 387 12.85 -10.48 -31.97
N LYS A 388 13.22 -10.77 -33.21
CA LYS A 388 12.26 -11.23 -34.24
C LYS A 388 11.62 -12.56 -33.85
N GLN A 389 12.45 -13.51 -33.40
CA GLN A 389 11.99 -14.83 -32.95
C GLN A 389 11.09 -14.75 -31.72
N LEU A 390 11.46 -13.96 -30.71
CA LEU A 390 10.61 -13.77 -29.52
C LEU A 390 9.25 -13.16 -29.88
N LYS A 391 9.21 -12.21 -30.82
CA LYS A 391 7.97 -11.59 -31.29
C LYS A 391 7.07 -12.56 -32.04
N GLU A 392 7.65 -13.44 -32.86
CA GLU A 392 6.91 -14.46 -33.61
C GLU A 392 6.36 -15.55 -32.68
N LEU A 393 7.17 -16.04 -31.73
CA LEU A 393 6.73 -17.02 -30.72
C LEU A 393 5.58 -16.47 -29.86
N ALA A 394 5.68 -15.22 -29.43
CA ALA A 394 4.67 -14.60 -28.56
C ALA A 394 3.28 -14.46 -29.22
N ARG A 395 3.20 -14.49 -30.56
CA ARG A 395 1.93 -14.40 -31.31
C ARG A 395 1.21 -15.72 -31.48
N ARG A 396 1.84 -16.84 -31.15
CA ARG A 396 1.24 -18.17 -31.37
C ARG A 396 0.28 -18.53 -30.23
N PRO A 397 -1.02 -18.72 -30.52
CA PRO A 397 -2.02 -19.04 -29.49
C PRO A 397 -1.88 -20.47 -28.93
N GLU A 398 -1.18 -21.36 -29.66
CA GLU A 398 -0.93 -22.75 -29.25
C GLU A 398 -0.17 -22.86 -27.92
N TYR A 399 0.66 -21.86 -27.61
CA TYR A 399 1.44 -21.77 -26.37
C TYR A 399 0.81 -20.80 -25.36
N GLU A 400 -0.50 -20.51 -25.45
CA GLU A 400 -1.21 -19.70 -24.46
C GLU A 400 -1.16 -20.36 -23.06
N ASN A 401 -0.97 -19.54 -22.04
CA ASN A 401 -0.86 -19.95 -20.65
C ASN A 401 -2.16 -20.65 -20.17
N GLU A 402 -2.02 -21.83 -19.54
CA GLU A 402 -3.17 -22.63 -19.09
C GLU A 402 -4.05 -21.89 -18.08
N LYS A 403 -3.48 -21.06 -17.21
CA LYS A 403 -4.26 -20.26 -16.27
C LYS A 403 -5.17 -19.24 -16.96
N LEU A 404 -4.75 -18.68 -18.09
CA LEU A 404 -5.61 -17.79 -18.89
C LEU A 404 -6.77 -18.56 -19.52
N ILE A 405 -6.54 -19.81 -19.95
CA ILE A 405 -7.59 -20.69 -20.46
C ILE A 405 -8.60 -21.02 -19.36
N GLN A 406 -8.11 -21.38 -18.16
CA GLN A 406 -8.98 -21.65 -17.00
C GLN A 406 -9.76 -20.42 -16.55
N LEU A 407 -9.10 -19.25 -16.55
CA LEU A 407 -9.75 -17.97 -16.26
C LEU A 407 -10.83 -17.66 -17.29
N ARG A 408 -10.56 -17.86 -18.59
CA ARG A 408 -11.54 -17.69 -19.67
C ARG A 408 -12.75 -18.59 -19.45
N ASN A 409 -12.54 -19.88 -19.20
CA ASN A 409 -13.63 -20.83 -18.98
C ASN A 409 -14.50 -20.42 -17.78
N THR A 410 -13.86 -20.02 -16.67
CA THR A 410 -14.56 -19.55 -15.46
C THR A 410 -15.38 -18.29 -15.73
N LEU A 411 -14.83 -17.31 -16.47
CA LEU A 411 -15.54 -16.08 -16.81
C LEU A 411 -16.72 -16.36 -17.74
N MET A 412 -16.53 -17.17 -18.79
CA MET A 412 -17.62 -17.50 -19.72
C MET A 412 -18.76 -18.26 -19.02
N GLU A 413 -18.43 -19.19 -18.12
CA GLU A 413 -19.42 -19.93 -17.32
C GLU A 413 -20.22 -19.00 -16.41
N GLU A 414 -19.56 -18.10 -15.67
CA GLU A 414 -20.24 -17.25 -14.67
C GLU A 414 -21.01 -16.08 -15.30
N PHE A 415 -20.49 -15.47 -16.37
CA PHE A 415 -21.15 -14.33 -17.02
C PHE A 415 -22.35 -14.74 -17.90
N THR A 416 -22.53 -16.03 -18.18
CA THR A 416 -23.72 -16.54 -18.88
C THR A 416 -24.82 -17.04 -17.93
N LYS A 417 -24.54 -17.18 -16.63
CA LYS A 417 -25.52 -17.66 -15.61
C LYS A 417 -26.57 -16.62 -15.23
N THR A 418 -26.25 -15.34 -15.32
CA THR A 418 -27.08 -14.24 -14.79
C THR A 418 -27.19 -13.13 -15.83
N GLU A 419 -28.31 -12.39 -15.83
CA GLU A 419 -28.55 -11.30 -16.79
C GLU A 419 -27.67 -10.06 -16.54
N GLU A 420 -27.47 -9.68 -15.27
CA GLU A 420 -26.61 -8.55 -14.89
C GLU A 420 -25.40 -9.00 -14.03
N PRO A 421 -24.48 -9.80 -14.59
CA PRO A 421 -23.35 -10.34 -13.83
C PRO A 421 -22.36 -9.23 -13.48
N ARG A 422 -21.85 -9.25 -12.25
CA ARG A 422 -20.73 -8.41 -11.81
C ARG A 422 -19.61 -9.26 -11.23
N GLY A 423 -18.36 -8.94 -11.57
CA GLY A 423 -17.21 -9.70 -11.11
C GLY A 423 -15.97 -8.90 -10.77
N ILE A 424 -15.08 -9.52 -9.98
CA ILE A 424 -13.75 -8.98 -9.65
C ILE A 424 -12.70 -10.06 -9.86
N ILE A 425 -11.60 -9.72 -10.55
CA ILE A 425 -10.38 -10.53 -10.64
C ILE A 425 -9.29 -9.84 -9.82
N PHE A 426 -8.87 -10.49 -8.75
CA PHE A 426 -7.73 -10.07 -7.94
C PHE A 426 -6.43 -10.65 -8.49
N THR A 427 -5.46 -9.77 -8.74
CA THR A 427 -4.12 -10.15 -9.21
C THR A 427 -3.01 -9.44 -8.43
N LYS A 428 -1.80 -10.01 -8.43
CA LYS A 428 -0.69 -9.55 -7.57
C LYS A 428 -0.09 -8.21 -7.99
N THR A 429 0.04 -7.96 -9.29
CA THR A 429 0.83 -6.83 -9.80
C THR A 429 -0.01 -5.86 -10.60
N ARG A 430 0.42 -4.59 -10.68
CA ARG A 430 -0.23 -3.59 -11.55
C ARG A 430 -0.13 -3.95 -13.03
N LEU A 431 1.02 -4.51 -13.42
CA LEU A 431 1.25 -4.96 -14.80
C LEU A 431 0.28 -6.07 -15.17
N SER A 432 0.10 -7.08 -14.31
CA SER A 432 -0.84 -8.16 -14.57
C SER A 432 -2.30 -7.66 -14.63
N ALA A 433 -2.68 -6.67 -13.81
CA ALA A 433 -4.01 -6.08 -13.89
C ALA A 433 -4.26 -5.37 -15.24
N PHE A 434 -3.30 -4.57 -15.69
CA PHE A 434 -3.38 -3.89 -16.99
C PHE A 434 -3.35 -4.89 -18.16
N ALA A 435 -2.49 -5.90 -18.10
CA ALA A 435 -2.36 -6.87 -19.17
C ALA A 435 -3.56 -7.80 -19.31
N LEU A 436 -4.17 -8.22 -18.18
CA LEU A 436 -5.44 -8.96 -18.21
C LEU A 436 -6.57 -8.13 -18.80
N PHE A 437 -6.59 -6.82 -18.51
CA PHE A 437 -7.54 -5.90 -19.14
C PHE A 437 -7.35 -5.85 -20.67
N GLN A 438 -6.12 -5.70 -21.14
CA GLN A 438 -5.83 -5.75 -22.57
C GLN A 438 -6.18 -7.11 -23.18
N TRP A 439 -5.89 -8.22 -22.50
CA TRP A 439 -6.25 -9.56 -22.97
C TRP A 439 -7.77 -9.75 -23.14
N ILE A 440 -8.57 -9.23 -22.21
CA ILE A 440 -10.03 -9.25 -22.36
C ILE A 440 -10.48 -8.36 -23.51
N LYS A 441 -9.91 -7.15 -23.63
CA LYS A 441 -10.26 -6.19 -24.68
C LYS A 441 -9.88 -6.67 -26.09
N ASP A 442 -8.76 -7.37 -26.22
CA ASP A 442 -8.25 -7.87 -27.50
C ASP A 442 -9.03 -9.10 -28.02
N ASN A 443 -9.92 -9.69 -27.20
CA ASN A 443 -10.66 -10.90 -27.54
C ASN A 443 -12.17 -10.64 -27.59
N PRO A 444 -12.78 -10.59 -28.81
CA PRO A 444 -14.16 -10.17 -28.99
C PRO A 444 -15.18 -11.10 -28.32
N LYS A 445 -14.82 -12.36 -28.04
CA LYS A 445 -15.72 -13.32 -27.37
C LYS A 445 -16.16 -12.86 -25.98
N PHE A 446 -15.33 -12.08 -25.28
CA PHE A 446 -15.73 -11.54 -23.98
C PHE A 446 -16.77 -10.43 -24.14
N GLU A 447 -16.62 -9.58 -25.15
CA GLU A 447 -17.60 -8.53 -25.47
C GLU A 447 -18.93 -9.12 -25.96
N GLU A 448 -18.90 -10.21 -26.75
CA GLU A 448 -20.09 -10.96 -27.18
C GLU A 448 -20.91 -11.50 -26.00
N VAL A 449 -20.26 -11.90 -24.91
CA VAL A 449 -20.91 -12.38 -23.67
C VAL A 449 -21.26 -11.19 -22.73
N GLY A 450 -21.02 -9.96 -23.16
CA GLY A 450 -21.38 -8.75 -22.43
C GLY A 450 -20.36 -8.31 -21.37
N ILE A 451 -19.14 -8.85 -21.36
CA ILE A 451 -18.08 -8.46 -20.41
C ILE A 451 -17.50 -7.09 -20.82
N LYS A 452 -17.62 -6.13 -19.91
CA LYS A 452 -17.07 -4.77 -19.98
C LYS A 452 -16.08 -4.61 -18.84
N ALA A 453 -14.82 -4.95 -19.12
CA ALA A 453 -13.76 -4.96 -18.12
C ALA A 453 -13.09 -3.59 -17.93
N HIS A 454 -12.57 -3.34 -16.73
CA HIS A 454 -11.64 -2.24 -16.47
C HIS A 454 -10.68 -2.60 -15.33
N TYR A 455 -9.44 -2.10 -15.36
CA TYR A 455 -8.48 -2.33 -14.28
C TYR A 455 -8.66 -1.33 -13.13
N LEU A 456 -8.27 -1.74 -11.91
CA LEU A 456 -8.30 -0.91 -10.70
C LEU A 456 -7.03 -1.14 -9.85
N ILE A 457 -6.11 -0.18 -9.86
CA ILE A 457 -4.79 -0.30 -9.22
C ILE A 457 -4.55 0.82 -8.20
N GLY A 458 -3.71 0.58 -7.20
CA GLY A 458 -3.44 1.55 -6.12
C GLY A 458 -2.71 2.83 -6.56
N ALA A 459 -2.83 3.90 -5.75
CA ALA A 459 -2.31 5.24 -6.06
C ALA A 459 -0.83 5.49 -5.72
N GLY A 460 -0.17 4.53 -5.05
CA GLY A 460 1.23 4.70 -4.61
C GLY A 460 2.22 4.83 -5.78
N HIS A 461 3.26 5.63 -5.60
CA HIS A 461 4.26 5.97 -6.64
C HIS A 461 5.51 5.07 -6.63
N ASN A 462 5.48 3.97 -5.87
CA ASN A 462 6.63 3.10 -5.62
C ASN A 462 6.81 1.95 -6.64
N SER A 463 6.00 1.90 -7.71
CA SER A 463 6.04 0.86 -8.74
C SER A 463 6.54 1.43 -10.06
N GLU A 464 7.14 0.59 -10.92
CA GLU A 464 7.50 0.95 -12.29
C GLU A 464 6.26 1.29 -13.14
N ILE A 465 5.09 0.72 -12.79
CA ILE A 465 3.82 0.98 -13.48
C ILE A 465 3.13 2.21 -12.89
N LYS A 466 2.69 3.10 -13.79
CA LYS A 466 1.92 4.31 -13.50
C LYS A 466 0.75 3.99 -12.54
N PRO A 467 0.63 4.68 -11.39
CA PRO A 467 -0.52 4.51 -10.51
C PRO A 467 -1.77 5.15 -11.10
N MET A 468 -2.95 4.66 -10.67
CA MET A 468 -4.19 5.42 -10.82
C MET A 468 -4.30 6.47 -9.73
N THR A 469 -4.77 7.66 -10.08
CA THR A 469 -5.17 8.69 -9.12
C THR A 469 -6.41 8.26 -8.33
N GLN A 470 -6.67 8.90 -7.20
CA GLN A 470 -7.86 8.61 -6.41
C GLN A 470 -9.15 8.93 -7.18
N ASN A 471 -9.12 9.97 -8.03
CA ASN A 471 -10.27 10.34 -8.86
C ASN A 471 -10.57 9.28 -9.93
N GLU A 472 -9.54 8.78 -10.63
CA GLU A 472 -9.68 7.67 -11.58
C GLU A 472 -10.22 6.41 -10.91
N GLN A 473 -9.76 6.08 -9.70
CA GLN A 473 -10.29 4.93 -8.94
C GLN A 473 -11.78 5.11 -8.62
N ARG A 474 -12.18 6.31 -8.16
CA ARG A 474 -13.58 6.63 -7.86
C ARG A 474 -14.45 6.50 -9.10
N GLU A 475 -14.03 7.08 -10.22
CA GLU A 475 -14.76 7.04 -11.48
C GLU A 475 -15.00 5.59 -11.97
N VAL A 476 -13.98 4.73 -11.87
CA VAL A 476 -14.11 3.31 -12.24
C VAL A 476 -15.09 2.57 -11.31
N ILE A 477 -15.07 2.87 -10.00
CA ILE A 477 -16.00 2.26 -9.05
C ILE A 477 -17.44 2.73 -9.30
N ASP A 478 -17.63 4.01 -9.63
CA ASP A 478 -18.96 4.55 -9.95
C ASP A 478 -19.49 3.97 -11.28
N LYS A 479 -18.64 3.83 -12.31
CA LYS A 479 -18.98 3.10 -13.55
C LYS A 479 -19.32 1.64 -13.28
N PHE A 480 -18.65 1.00 -12.31
CA PHE A 480 -18.94 -0.38 -11.92
C PHE A 480 -20.29 -0.50 -11.21
N ARG A 481 -20.62 0.44 -10.32
CA ARG A 481 -21.94 0.53 -9.69
C ARG A 481 -23.04 0.77 -10.72
N GLY A 482 -22.81 1.66 -11.68
CA GLY A 482 -23.75 1.99 -12.77
C GLY A 482 -23.93 0.88 -13.81
N GLY A 483 -23.07 -0.15 -13.84
CA GLY A 483 -23.14 -1.24 -14.81
C GLY A 483 -22.43 -0.97 -16.14
N ASN A 484 -21.88 0.24 -16.34
CA ASN A 484 -21.04 0.55 -17.50
C ASN A 484 -19.76 -0.31 -17.55
N VAL A 485 -19.25 -0.69 -16.37
CA VAL A 485 -18.20 -1.69 -16.19
C VAL A 485 -18.82 -2.82 -15.36
N ASN A 486 -18.61 -4.06 -15.74
CA ASN A 486 -19.13 -5.22 -14.99
C ASN A 486 -18.05 -6.21 -14.55
N LEU A 487 -16.79 -6.00 -14.95
CA LEU A 487 -15.65 -6.79 -14.49
C LEU A 487 -14.49 -5.89 -14.06
N LEU A 488 -14.15 -5.90 -12.77
CA LEU A 488 -12.97 -5.19 -12.26
C LEU A 488 -11.76 -6.11 -12.20
N ILE A 489 -10.62 -5.64 -12.70
CA ILE A 489 -9.35 -6.35 -12.59
C ILE A 489 -8.46 -5.57 -11.63
N ALA A 490 -8.43 -6.02 -10.38
CA ALA A 490 -7.91 -5.24 -9.27
C ALA A 490 -6.67 -5.87 -8.63
N THR A 491 -5.80 -5.01 -8.07
CA THR A 491 -4.84 -5.45 -7.05
C THR A 491 -5.52 -5.52 -5.67
N THR A 492 -4.75 -5.67 -4.59
CA THR A 492 -5.27 -5.63 -3.19
C THR A 492 -5.99 -4.33 -2.81
N VAL A 493 -6.04 -3.34 -3.70
CA VAL A 493 -6.73 -2.05 -3.50
C VAL A 493 -8.24 -2.26 -3.25
N ALA A 494 -8.84 -3.25 -3.93
CA ALA A 494 -10.27 -3.55 -3.88
C ALA A 494 -10.66 -4.59 -2.82
N GLU A 495 -9.69 -5.20 -2.11
CA GLU A 495 -9.98 -6.18 -1.07
C GLU A 495 -10.71 -5.48 0.10
N GLU A 496 -10.18 -4.36 0.58
CA GLU A 496 -10.63 -3.67 1.80
C GLU A 496 -11.19 -2.26 1.56
N GLY A 497 -12.16 -1.84 2.38
CA GLY A 497 -12.57 -0.44 2.57
C GLY A 497 -13.42 0.18 1.46
N LEU A 498 -13.06 0.00 0.19
CA LEU A 498 -13.82 0.58 -0.91
C LEU A 498 -15.22 -0.05 -0.99
N ASP A 499 -16.26 0.76 -1.06
CA ASP A 499 -17.62 0.27 -1.26
C ASP A 499 -17.84 -0.12 -2.73
N ILE A 500 -17.67 -1.40 -3.02
CA ILE A 500 -17.88 -2.00 -4.32
C ILE A 500 -19.23 -2.70 -4.32
N LYS A 501 -19.98 -2.56 -5.43
CA LYS A 501 -21.26 -3.25 -5.63
C LYS A 501 -21.08 -4.76 -5.50
N GLU A 502 -22.14 -5.42 -5.09
CA GLU A 502 -22.18 -6.87 -4.87
C GLU A 502 -21.84 -7.61 -6.16
N CYS A 503 -20.99 -8.62 -6.04
CA CYS A 503 -20.51 -9.39 -7.18
C CYS A 503 -21.09 -10.82 -7.15
N ASN A 504 -21.30 -11.37 -8.35
CA ASN A 504 -21.62 -12.78 -8.58
C ASN A 504 -20.35 -13.62 -8.56
N ILE A 505 -19.23 -13.09 -9.05
CA ILE A 505 -17.97 -13.84 -9.13
C ILE A 505 -16.78 -13.04 -8.61
N VAL A 506 -16.01 -13.62 -7.69
CA VAL A 506 -14.72 -13.08 -7.25
C VAL A 506 -13.64 -14.13 -7.52
N ILE A 507 -12.68 -13.77 -8.36
CA ILE A 507 -11.58 -14.65 -8.76
C ILE A 507 -10.28 -14.15 -8.17
N ARG A 508 -9.56 -14.99 -7.42
CA ARG A 508 -8.16 -14.74 -7.05
C ARG A 508 -7.25 -15.42 -8.05
N TYR A 509 -6.64 -14.63 -8.92
CA TYR A 509 -5.79 -15.10 -10.01
C TYR A 509 -4.32 -15.16 -9.56
N GLY A 510 -3.91 -16.33 -9.06
CA GLY A 510 -2.57 -16.59 -8.50
C GLY A 510 -2.22 -15.75 -7.26
N LEU A 511 -3.18 -15.01 -6.70
CA LEU A 511 -2.99 -14.15 -5.54
C LEU A 511 -3.50 -14.84 -4.27
N VAL A 512 -2.56 -15.16 -3.38
CA VAL A 512 -2.87 -15.63 -2.02
C VAL A 512 -2.04 -14.80 -1.05
N THR A 513 -2.71 -14.08 -0.17
CA THR A 513 -2.11 -13.14 0.80
C THR A 513 -2.23 -13.70 2.22
N ASN A 514 -3.16 -13.19 3.02
CA ASN A 514 -3.45 -13.63 4.39
C ASN A 514 -4.94 -13.95 4.54
N GLU A 515 -5.30 -14.47 5.71
CA GLU A 515 -6.68 -14.86 6.05
C GLU A 515 -7.65 -13.66 6.08
N ILE A 516 -7.18 -12.47 6.48
CA ILE A 516 -8.01 -11.26 6.52
C ILE A 516 -8.44 -10.86 5.12
N ALA A 517 -7.48 -10.72 4.19
CA ALA A 517 -7.74 -10.38 2.80
C ALA A 517 -8.56 -11.47 2.09
N MET A 518 -8.37 -12.74 2.45
CA MET A 518 -9.22 -13.84 1.95
C MET A 518 -10.69 -13.63 2.33
N VAL A 519 -10.98 -13.36 3.61
CA VAL A 519 -12.35 -13.12 4.10
C VAL A 519 -12.95 -11.85 3.48
N GLN A 520 -12.16 -10.78 3.37
CA GLN A 520 -12.61 -9.52 2.76
C GLN A 520 -12.91 -9.66 1.26
N ALA A 521 -12.04 -10.35 0.50
CA ALA A 521 -12.26 -10.64 -0.92
C ALA A 521 -13.49 -11.53 -1.11
N ARG A 522 -13.64 -12.58 -0.29
CA ARG A 522 -14.83 -13.44 -0.26
C ARG A 522 -16.09 -12.63 0.00
N GLY A 523 -16.06 -11.68 0.92
CA GLY A 523 -17.17 -10.79 1.25
C GLY A 523 -17.59 -9.78 0.15
N ARG A 524 -16.88 -9.75 -0.99
CA ARG A 524 -17.31 -9.04 -2.20
C ARG A 524 -18.28 -9.86 -3.06
N ALA A 525 -18.16 -11.19 -3.02
CA ALA A 525 -19.08 -12.14 -3.62
C ALA A 525 -20.25 -12.38 -2.65
N ARG A 526 -21.31 -11.59 -2.81
CA ARG A 526 -22.49 -11.62 -1.92
C ARG A 526 -23.82 -11.47 -2.65
N ALA A 527 -23.80 -11.43 -3.97
CA ALA A 527 -25.01 -11.58 -4.77
C ALA A 527 -25.55 -13.02 -4.62
N ASP A 528 -26.81 -13.22 -4.99
CA ASP A 528 -27.37 -14.57 -5.07
C ASP A 528 -26.57 -15.42 -6.07
N GLU A 529 -26.44 -16.71 -5.75
CA GLU A 529 -25.65 -17.69 -6.50
C GLU A 529 -24.18 -17.27 -6.75
N SER A 530 -23.60 -16.51 -5.81
CA SER A 530 -22.23 -16.03 -5.97
C SER A 530 -21.15 -17.10 -5.73
N THR A 531 -20.04 -16.95 -6.45
CA THR A 531 -18.89 -17.86 -6.46
C THR A 531 -17.61 -17.11 -6.07
N TYR A 532 -16.77 -17.76 -5.25
CA TYR A 532 -15.40 -17.36 -4.95
C TYR A 532 -14.44 -18.41 -5.51
N ALA A 533 -13.61 -18.01 -6.48
CA ALA A 533 -12.73 -18.92 -7.20
C ALA A 533 -11.25 -18.60 -7.00
N LEU A 534 -10.43 -19.60 -6.69
CA LEU A 534 -8.96 -19.50 -6.76
C LEU A 534 -8.48 -20.13 -8.06
N VAL A 535 -7.88 -19.33 -8.96
CA VAL A 535 -7.23 -19.84 -10.18
C VAL A 535 -5.73 -19.83 -9.95
N ALA A 536 -5.11 -21.01 -9.89
CA ALA A 536 -3.69 -21.15 -9.57
C ALA A 536 -3.02 -22.27 -10.38
N SER A 537 -1.70 -22.19 -10.50
CA SER A 537 -0.89 -23.28 -11.05
C SER A 537 -0.55 -24.27 -9.95
N SER A 538 -0.55 -25.57 -10.25
CA SER A 538 -0.20 -26.64 -9.31
C SER A 538 1.21 -26.45 -8.73
N GLY A 539 2.18 -25.99 -9.53
CA GLY A 539 3.56 -25.75 -9.11
C GLY A 539 3.77 -24.46 -8.30
N SER A 540 2.77 -23.60 -8.16
CA SER A 540 2.93 -22.26 -7.57
C SER A 540 2.90 -22.21 -6.03
N GLY A 541 2.54 -23.31 -5.37
CA GLY A 541 2.36 -23.35 -3.91
C GLY A 541 1.22 -22.44 -3.42
N ALA A 542 0.32 -21.99 -4.30
CA ALA A 542 -0.76 -21.06 -3.95
C ALA A 542 -1.95 -21.78 -3.32
N VAL A 543 -2.27 -22.99 -3.79
CA VAL A 543 -3.38 -23.80 -3.27
C VAL A 543 -3.15 -24.13 -1.80
N GLU A 544 -1.95 -24.61 -1.48
CA GLU A 544 -1.52 -24.97 -0.12
C GLU A 544 -1.53 -23.76 0.81
N ARG A 545 -1.15 -22.57 0.31
CA ARG A 545 -1.22 -21.33 1.09
C ARG A 545 -2.66 -20.89 1.34
N GLU A 546 -3.58 -21.13 0.41
CA GLU A 546 -4.99 -20.83 0.63
C GLU A 546 -5.59 -21.82 1.66
N ASP A 547 -5.22 -23.10 1.61
CA ASP A 547 -5.62 -24.08 2.63
C ASP A 547 -5.13 -23.70 4.03
N VAL A 548 -3.90 -23.20 4.14
CA VAL A 548 -3.37 -22.63 5.39
C VAL A 548 -4.21 -21.44 5.86
N ASN A 549 -4.64 -20.55 4.95
CA ASN A 549 -5.49 -19.42 5.31
C ASN A 549 -6.89 -19.86 5.76
N ILE A 550 -7.48 -20.89 5.13
CA ILE A 550 -8.75 -21.50 5.56
C ILE A 550 -8.60 -22.10 6.96
N PHE A 551 -7.48 -22.76 7.24
CA PHE A 551 -7.19 -23.29 8.56
C PHE A 551 -7.05 -22.18 9.61
N ARG A 552 -6.35 -21.09 9.26
CA ARG A 552 -6.22 -19.89 10.11
C ARG A 552 -7.54 -19.20 10.39
N GLU A 553 -8.43 -19.11 9.40
CA GLU A 553 -9.79 -18.59 9.58
C GLU A 553 -10.57 -19.40 10.62
N LYS A 554 -10.56 -20.74 10.52
CA LYS A 554 -11.20 -21.62 11.51
C LYS A 554 -10.58 -21.46 12.90
N MET A 555 -9.25 -21.31 12.97
CA MET A 555 -8.53 -21.09 14.22
C MET A 555 -8.90 -19.74 14.86
N MET A 556 -9.05 -18.69 14.05
CA MET A 556 -9.48 -17.36 14.49
C MET A 556 -10.81 -17.41 15.24
N TYR A 557 -11.83 -18.06 14.65
CA TYR A 557 -13.15 -18.14 15.29
C TYR A 557 -13.10 -18.92 16.62
N LYS A 558 -12.32 -20.01 16.68
CA LYS A 558 -12.12 -20.74 17.95
C LYS A 558 -11.42 -19.88 19.01
N ALA A 559 -10.40 -19.12 18.61
CA ALA A 559 -9.68 -18.23 19.52
C ALA A 559 -10.58 -17.11 20.04
N ILE A 560 -11.43 -16.52 19.19
CA ILE A 560 -12.42 -15.50 19.60
C ILE A 560 -13.37 -16.07 20.66
N GLN A 561 -13.95 -17.26 20.40
CA GLN A 561 -14.86 -17.92 21.34
C GLN A 561 -14.20 -18.20 22.69
N HIS A 562 -12.92 -18.59 22.68
CA HIS A 562 -12.19 -18.84 23.93
C HIS A 562 -11.90 -17.54 24.70
N VAL A 563 -11.50 -16.47 24.00
CA VAL A 563 -11.31 -15.15 24.61
C VAL A 563 -12.61 -14.60 25.18
N GLN A 564 -13.75 -14.81 24.53
CA GLN A 564 -15.06 -14.39 25.03
C GLN A 564 -15.51 -15.17 26.27
N LYS A 565 -15.17 -16.46 26.36
CA LYS A 565 -15.48 -17.32 27.51
C LYS A 565 -14.46 -17.22 28.65
N MET A 566 -13.37 -16.46 28.46
CA MET A 566 -12.31 -16.31 29.45
C MET A 566 -12.84 -15.60 30.71
N PRO A 567 -12.49 -16.07 31.92
CA PRO A 567 -12.82 -15.36 33.15
C PRO A 567 -12.30 -13.92 33.12
N GLN A 568 -13.10 -12.98 33.62
CA GLN A 568 -12.80 -11.55 33.50
C GLN A 568 -11.47 -11.16 34.18
N GLU A 569 -11.13 -11.77 35.31
CA GLU A 569 -9.86 -11.53 36.02
C GLU A 569 -8.65 -11.98 35.19
N GLU A 570 -8.73 -13.17 34.58
CA GLU A 570 -7.68 -13.71 33.71
C GLU A 570 -7.50 -12.82 32.47
N TYR A 571 -8.61 -12.42 31.86
CA TYR A 571 -8.62 -11.52 30.70
C TYR A 571 -7.95 -10.19 31.04
N LEU A 572 -8.38 -9.52 32.11
CA LEU A 572 -7.83 -8.22 32.53
C LEU A 572 -6.34 -8.32 32.85
N SER A 573 -5.88 -9.40 33.49
CA SER A 573 -4.46 -9.64 33.77
C SER A 573 -3.64 -9.74 32.49
N LYS A 574 -4.07 -10.58 31.53
CA LYS A 574 -3.39 -10.73 30.23
C LYS A 574 -3.37 -9.42 29.43
N ILE A 575 -4.49 -8.69 29.38
CA ILE A 575 -4.58 -7.40 28.68
C ILE A 575 -3.58 -6.39 29.25
N GLN A 576 -3.49 -6.26 30.57
CA GLN A 576 -2.55 -5.32 31.20
C GLN A 576 -1.09 -5.67 30.88
N ASN A 577 -0.74 -6.96 30.88
CA ASN A 577 0.60 -7.41 30.52
C ASN A 577 0.97 -7.03 29.08
N PHE A 578 0.06 -7.27 28.12
CA PHE A 578 0.29 -6.87 26.72
C PHE A 578 0.35 -5.35 26.52
N GLN A 579 -0.44 -4.57 27.26
CA GLN A 579 -0.38 -3.10 27.22
C GLN A 579 0.98 -2.56 27.65
N VAL A 580 1.49 -3.06 28.78
CA VAL A 580 2.83 -2.67 29.29
C VAL A 580 3.91 -3.08 28.28
N GLN A 581 3.84 -4.31 27.77
CA GLN A 581 4.79 -4.80 26.76
C GLN A 581 4.79 -3.91 25.51
N SER A 582 3.62 -3.57 24.97
CA SER A 582 3.48 -2.73 23.76
C SER A 582 4.15 -1.35 23.92
N ILE A 583 4.09 -0.78 25.12
CA ILE A 583 4.71 0.52 25.44
C ILE A 583 6.23 0.39 25.55
N VAL A 584 6.72 -0.65 26.22
CA VAL A 584 8.15 -0.94 26.34
C VAL A 584 8.77 -1.20 24.97
N GLU A 585 8.09 -1.96 24.10
CA GLU A 585 8.55 -2.21 22.73
C GLU A 585 8.80 -0.91 21.95
N LYS A 586 7.89 0.07 22.05
CA LYS A 586 8.04 1.38 21.40
C LYS A 586 9.19 2.19 21.98
N GLN A 587 9.38 2.16 23.30
CA GLN A 587 10.50 2.85 23.96
C GLN A 587 11.86 2.25 23.56
N MET A 588 11.96 0.91 23.55
CA MET A 588 13.17 0.21 23.12
C MET A 588 13.50 0.49 21.67
N LYS A 589 12.49 0.54 20.79
CA LYS A 589 12.68 0.93 19.39
C LYS A 589 13.15 2.37 19.25
N ALA A 590 12.53 3.33 19.95
CA ALA A 590 12.97 4.73 19.93
C ALA A 590 14.44 4.88 20.37
N LYS A 591 14.86 4.18 21.42
CA LYS A 591 16.27 4.13 21.85
C LYS A 591 17.20 3.53 20.79
N ARG A 592 16.75 2.50 20.06
CA ARG A 592 17.54 1.92 18.96
C ARG A 592 17.68 2.88 17.79
N ASP A 593 16.61 3.59 17.44
CA ASP A 593 16.62 4.53 16.31
C ASP A 593 17.48 5.77 16.63
N GLN A 594 17.45 6.28 17.87
CA GLN A 594 18.38 7.32 18.33
C GLN A 594 19.87 6.91 18.29
N ARG A 595 20.17 5.62 18.49
CA ARG A 595 21.54 5.09 18.42
C ARG A 595 22.04 4.91 16.99
N LYS A 596 21.14 4.81 16.01
CA LYS A 596 21.52 4.67 14.60
C LYS A 596 22.01 5.98 14.00
N THR A 597 21.73 7.14 14.58
CA THR A 597 22.22 8.43 14.07
C THR A 597 23.74 8.53 14.25
N TYR A 598 24.48 8.50 13.15
CA TYR A 598 25.87 8.87 12.90
C TYR A 598 26.15 10.25 13.50
N LYS A 599 26.91 10.24 14.59
CA LYS A 599 27.34 11.46 15.30
C LYS A 599 28.67 12.03 14.77
N LYS A 600 29.17 11.55 13.63
CA LYS A 600 30.44 12.02 13.04
C LYS A 600 30.15 13.05 11.93
N ASN A 601 31.19 13.81 11.57
CA ASN A 601 31.10 14.96 10.67
C ASN A 601 30.49 14.57 9.29
N PRO A 602 29.42 15.25 8.82
CA PRO A 602 28.81 15.00 7.50
C PRO A 602 29.79 15.07 6.32
N SER A 603 30.87 15.85 6.41
CA SER A 603 31.93 15.93 5.38
C SER A 603 32.58 14.59 5.04
N LEU A 604 32.56 13.63 5.96
CA LEU A 604 33.15 12.30 5.76
C LEU A 604 32.24 11.37 4.95
N VAL A 605 31.13 11.88 4.42
CA VAL A 605 30.17 11.08 3.67
C VAL A 605 29.99 11.65 2.28
N THR A 606 30.37 10.86 1.28
CA THR A 606 30.30 11.24 -0.12
C THR A 606 29.39 10.31 -0.93
N PHE A 607 28.78 10.85 -1.97
CA PHE A 607 27.86 10.13 -2.86
C PHE A 607 28.50 9.93 -4.23
N LEU A 608 28.63 8.65 -4.61
CA LEU A 608 29.11 8.23 -5.93
C LEU A 608 27.96 7.76 -6.80
N CYS A 609 28.06 7.97 -8.11
CA CYS A 609 27.13 7.38 -9.07
C CYS A 609 27.18 5.85 -8.99
N LYS A 610 26.03 5.18 -8.84
CA LYS A 610 26.02 3.70 -8.74
C LYS A 610 26.54 2.96 -9.97
N ASN A 611 26.59 3.64 -11.13
CA ASN A 611 26.94 3.01 -12.41
C ASN A 611 28.41 3.27 -12.81
N CYS A 612 28.86 4.51 -12.74
CA CYS A 612 30.21 4.92 -13.16
C CYS A 612 31.13 5.34 -12.02
N HIS A 613 30.66 5.30 -10.77
CA HIS A 613 31.44 5.61 -9.56
C HIS A 613 32.03 7.02 -9.47
N LYS A 614 31.69 7.90 -10.41
CA LYS A 614 32.02 9.32 -10.35
C LYS A 614 31.49 9.96 -9.06
N LEU A 615 32.33 10.76 -8.43
CA LEU A 615 31.98 11.60 -7.28
C LEU A 615 31.00 12.69 -7.70
N ILE A 616 29.91 12.81 -6.95
CA ILE A 616 28.83 13.75 -7.27
C ILE A 616 28.78 14.88 -6.24
N CYS A 617 28.50 14.54 -4.98
CA CYS A 617 28.34 15.49 -3.88
C CYS A 617 28.75 14.88 -2.54
N SER A 618 28.97 15.75 -1.56
CA SER A 618 29.15 15.43 -0.14
C SER A 618 27.80 15.49 0.59
N ALA A 619 27.70 14.91 1.78
CA ALA A 619 26.52 15.04 2.64
C ALA A 619 26.29 16.47 3.15
N GLU A 620 27.31 17.32 3.16
CA GLU A 620 27.16 18.76 3.44
C GLU A 620 26.40 19.50 2.32
N ASP A 621 26.45 18.98 1.10
CA ASP A 621 25.75 19.56 -0.05
C ASP A 621 24.26 19.18 -0.08
N ILE A 622 23.76 18.41 0.89
CA ILE A 622 22.39 17.90 0.92
C ILE A 622 21.57 18.65 1.96
N GLN A 623 20.45 19.22 1.53
CA GLN A 623 19.46 19.85 2.38
C GLN A 623 18.08 19.21 2.20
N VAL A 624 17.19 19.39 3.18
CA VAL A 624 15.86 18.76 3.19
C VAL A 624 14.76 19.81 3.14
N ILE A 625 13.86 19.66 2.17
CA ILE A 625 12.62 20.45 2.03
C ILE A 625 11.46 19.64 2.61
N GLU A 626 10.64 20.27 3.46
CA GLU A 626 9.45 19.66 4.10
C GLU A 626 9.75 18.35 4.84
N ASN A 627 10.96 18.20 5.42
CA ASN A 627 11.44 16.99 6.09
C ASN A 627 11.38 15.69 5.24
N MET A 628 11.24 15.80 3.91
CA MET A 628 11.05 14.66 3.02
C MET A 628 11.96 14.69 1.78
N HIS A 629 12.05 15.83 1.11
CA HIS A 629 12.70 15.96 -0.19
C HIS A 629 14.16 16.35 -0.02
N HIS A 630 15.07 15.46 -0.42
CA HIS A 630 16.51 15.69 -0.32
C HIS A 630 17.02 16.31 -1.63
N VAL A 631 17.57 17.51 -1.55
CA VAL A 631 18.07 18.30 -2.69
C VAL A 631 19.56 18.55 -2.53
N SER A 632 20.28 18.60 -3.65
CA SER A 632 21.67 19.06 -3.63
C SER A 632 21.74 20.57 -3.88
N VAL A 633 22.52 21.27 -3.07
CA VAL A 633 22.72 22.73 -3.13
C VAL A 633 24.12 23.13 -3.60
N LYS A 634 24.86 22.18 -4.19
CA LYS A 634 26.20 22.45 -4.73
C LYS A 634 26.12 23.33 -5.97
N LYS A 635 26.86 24.45 -6.00
CA LYS A 635 26.80 25.45 -7.09
C LYS A 635 27.09 24.85 -8.48
N ASP A 636 28.13 24.03 -8.60
CA ASP A 636 28.53 23.43 -9.89
C ASP A 636 27.81 22.12 -10.22
N PHE A 637 26.73 21.79 -9.50
CA PHE A 637 26.05 20.49 -9.65
C PHE A 637 25.42 20.32 -11.05
N GLN A 638 24.99 21.41 -11.68
CA GLN A 638 24.38 21.40 -13.03
C GLN A 638 25.31 20.82 -14.10
N SER A 639 26.62 20.94 -13.93
CA SER A 639 27.62 20.39 -14.87
C SER A 639 27.65 18.85 -14.90
N LEU A 640 27.09 18.19 -13.89
CA LEU A 640 27.21 16.74 -13.66
C LEU A 640 26.04 15.92 -14.22
N TYR A 641 24.94 16.55 -14.63
CA TYR A 641 23.74 15.87 -15.10
C TYR A 641 23.20 16.46 -16.41
N HIS A 642 22.32 15.70 -17.06
CA HIS A 642 21.41 16.21 -18.09
C HIS A 642 19.97 16.04 -17.61
N THR A 643 19.11 16.94 -18.06
CA THR A 643 17.67 16.85 -17.85
C THR A 643 17.03 16.22 -19.08
N ARG A 644 16.09 15.31 -18.85
CA ARG A 644 15.25 14.73 -19.90
C ARG A 644 13.79 14.95 -19.57
N GLU A 645 12.96 15.15 -20.59
CA GLU A 645 11.52 15.10 -20.40
C GLU A 645 11.05 13.79 -19.73
N ASN A 646 10.25 13.93 -18.69
CA ASN A 646 9.73 12.79 -17.96
C ASN A 646 8.40 12.34 -18.59
N LYS A 647 8.42 11.21 -19.30
CA LYS A 647 7.22 10.61 -19.92
C LYS A 647 6.07 10.31 -18.95
N THR A 648 6.33 10.19 -17.65
CA THR A 648 5.25 9.96 -16.66
C THR A 648 4.48 11.23 -16.28
N LEU A 649 5.00 12.42 -16.61
CA LEU A 649 4.39 13.71 -16.28
C LEU A 649 3.59 14.35 -17.42
N GLN A 650 3.80 13.93 -18.68
CA GLN A 650 3.01 14.39 -19.83
C GLN A 650 1.49 14.17 -19.67
N ASP A 651 1.07 13.19 -18.87
CA ASP A 651 -0.35 12.88 -18.65
C ASP A 651 -0.97 13.51 -17.39
N LYS A 652 -0.22 14.32 -16.63
CA LYS A 652 -0.71 14.91 -15.38
C LYS A 652 -0.54 16.42 -15.39
N HIS A 653 -1.64 17.13 -15.66
CA HIS A 653 -1.82 18.52 -15.23
C HIS A 653 -1.84 18.56 -13.69
N ALA A 654 -0.67 18.66 -13.05
CA ALA A 654 -0.55 18.80 -11.60
C ALA A 654 0.21 20.10 -11.26
N ASP A 655 -0.29 20.84 -10.27
CA ASP A 655 0.15 22.20 -9.86
C ASP A 655 1.57 22.30 -9.28
N TYR A 656 2.36 21.23 -9.34
CA TYR A 656 3.79 21.23 -9.03
C TYR A 656 4.56 20.81 -10.27
N GLN A 657 5.20 21.79 -10.90
CA GLN A 657 6.06 21.62 -12.07
C GLN A 657 7.30 20.82 -11.69
N THR A 658 7.33 19.54 -12.06
CA THR A 658 8.55 18.74 -12.01
C THR A 658 9.09 18.64 -13.43
N ASN A 659 9.96 19.57 -13.79
CA ASN A 659 10.50 19.71 -15.13
C ASN A 659 11.67 18.74 -15.34
N GLY A 660 11.36 17.46 -15.54
CA GLY A 660 12.31 16.48 -16.10
C GLY A 660 13.01 15.51 -15.12
N GLU A 661 13.49 14.40 -15.69
CA GLU A 661 14.31 13.38 -15.04
C GLU A 661 15.79 13.77 -15.12
N ILE A 662 16.50 13.62 -13.99
CA ILE A 662 17.93 13.91 -13.86
C ILE A 662 18.72 12.64 -14.17
N ILE A 663 19.57 12.67 -15.18
CA ILE A 663 20.44 11.56 -15.57
C ILE A 663 21.92 11.96 -15.53
N CYS A 664 22.78 11.02 -15.15
CA CYS A 664 24.23 11.21 -15.13
C CYS A 664 24.77 11.59 -16.51
N LYS A 665 25.58 12.66 -16.58
CA LYS A 665 26.24 13.11 -17.81
C LYS A 665 27.11 12.02 -18.44
N ASP A 666 27.86 11.26 -17.66
CA ASP A 666 28.87 10.36 -18.21
C ASP A 666 28.31 8.98 -18.60
N CYS A 667 27.28 8.49 -17.90
CA CYS A 667 26.83 7.09 -18.07
C CYS A 667 25.32 6.91 -18.31
N GLY A 668 24.53 7.99 -18.26
CA GLY A 668 23.07 7.95 -18.46
C GLY A 668 22.26 7.36 -17.30
N GLN A 669 22.88 7.12 -16.15
CA GLN A 669 22.18 6.60 -14.97
C GLN A 669 21.20 7.63 -14.41
N ALA A 670 19.92 7.26 -14.28
CA ALA A 670 18.93 8.09 -13.58
C ALA A 670 19.30 8.29 -12.11
N TRP A 671 19.26 9.54 -11.65
CA TRP A 671 19.59 10.00 -10.31
C TRP A 671 18.36 10.43 -9.53
N GLY A 672 17.46 11.17 -10.18
CA GLY A 672 16.38 11.88 -9.51
C GLY A 672 15.47 12.63 -10.48
N ASN A 673 14.75 13.61 -9.97
CA ASN A 673 13.86 14.48 -10.76
C ASN A 673 14.15 15.94 -10.38
N MET A 674 13.93 16.88 -11.30
CA MET A 674 13.92 18.31 -10.97
C MET A 674 12.66 18.65 -10.18
N MET A 675 12.77 19.59 -9.23
CA MET A 675 11.64 20.15 -8.49
C MET A 675 11.73 21.67 -8.43
N VAL A 676 10.61 22.35 -8.65
CA VAL A 676 10.50 23.79 -8.41
C VAL A 676 10.07 24.01 -6.97
N HIS A 677 10.85 24.75 -6.19
CA HIS A 677 10.47 25.19 -4.84
C HIS A 677 10.72 26.69 -4.70
N ARG A 678 9.64 27.46 -4.46
CA ARG A 678 9.69 28.93 -4.33
C ARG A 678 10.44 29.61 -5.49
N GLY A 679 10.17 29.15 -6.72
CA GLY A 679 10.77 29.67 -7.95
C GLY A 679 12.18 29.18 -8.27
N LEU A 680 12.81 28.36 -7.42
CA LEU A 680 14.12 27.77 -7.68
C LEU A 680 13.99 26.35 -8.23
N ASP A 681 14.72 26.08 -9.33
CA ASP A 681 14.89 24.75 -9.90
C ASP A 681 15.95 23.95 -9.13
N LEU A 682 15.51 23.00 -8.31
CA LEU A 682 16.37 22.22 -7.43
C LEU A 682 16.43 20.73 -7.86
N PRO A 683 17.62 20.10 -7.85
CA PRO A 683 17.76 18.71 -8.20
C PRO A 683 17.42 17.79 -7.02
N CYS A 684 16.26 17.12 -7.06
CA CYS A 684 15.86 16.17 -6.02
C CYS A 684 16.45 14.77 -6.26
N LEU A 685 17.24 14.29 -5.31
CA LEU A 685 18.03 13.06 -5.44
C LEU A 685 17.35 11.85 -4.77
N LYS A 686 17.36 10.71 -5.48
CA LYS A 686 16.87 9.42 -4.95
C LYS A 686 18.03 8.56 -4.48
N ILE A 687 18.17 8.36 -3.16
CA ILE A 687 19.33 7.68 -2.56
C ILE A 687 19.66 6.30 -3.16
N ARG A 688 18.65 5.55 -3.60
CA ARG A 688 18.80 4.23 -4.25
C ARG A 688 19.68 4.22 -5.51
N ASN A 689 19.97 5.40 -6.07
CA ASN A 689 20.77 5.57 -7.26
C ASN A 689 22.25 5.90 -6.98
N PHE A 690 22.65 5.93 -5.71
CA PHE A 690 24.00 6.32 -5.29
C PHE A 690 24.64 5.25 -4.41
N VAL A 691 25.97 5.18 -4.48
CA VAL A 691 26.80 4.47 -3.51
C VAL A 691 27.31 5.49 -2.51
N VAL A 692 27.01 5.27 -1.24
CA VAL A 692 27.42 6.13 -0.14
C VAL A 692 28.75 5.62 0.41
N VAL A 693 29.73 6.51 0.47
CA VAL A 693 31.05 6.22 0.99
C VAL A 693 31.20 6.90 2.34
N PHE A 694 31.60 6.15 3.36
CA PHE A 694 31.95 6.69 4.66
C PHE A 694 33.47 6.68 4.79
N GLU A 695 34.07 7.85 4.84
CA GLU A 695 35.51 8.10 4.99
C GLU A 695 35.89 8.17 6.47
N ASP A 696 35.59 7.11 7.22
CA ASP A 696 36.14 6.95 8.58
C ASP A 696 37.42 6.11 8.60
N LYS A 697 37.85 5.61 9.77
CA LYS A 697 39.08 4.81 9.91
C LYS A 697 39.17 3.61 8.93
N LYS A 698 38.04 3.16 8.36
CA LYS A 698 38.00 2.27 7.20
C LYS A 698 36.97 2.79 6.18
N THR A 699 37.39 3.06 4.95
CA THR A 699 36.46 3.44 3.88
C THR A 699 35.42 2.33 3.67
N THR A 700 34.15 2.61 3.99
CA THR A 700 33.06 1.66 3.78
C THR A 700 32.08 2.17 2.72
N LYS A 701 31.74 1.30 1.76
CA LYS A 701 30.78 1.61 0.68
C LYS A 701 29.45 0.90 0.96
N GLN A 702 28.36 1.66 1.03
CA GLN A 702 27.00 1.12 1.26
C GLN A 702 25.98 1.72 0.29
N ILE A 703 24.87 1.00 0.10
CA ILE A 703 23.74 1.46 -0.73
C ILE A 703 22.51 1.38 0.14
N PHE A 704 21.72 2.46 0.15
CA PHE A 704 20.51 2.58 0.95
C PHE A 704 19.29 2.65 0.03
N LYS A 705 18.17 2.07 0.47
CA LYS A 705 16.92 2.16 -0.29
C LYS A 705 16.13 3.43 0.03
N LYS A 706 16.30 3.95 1.24
CA LYS A 706 15.59 5.13 1.76
C LYS A 706 16.55 6.04 2.51
N TRP A 707 16.30 7.34 2.45
CA TRP A 707 17.12 8.33 3.16
C TRP A 707 17.12 8.11 4.67
N GLY A 708 15.99 7.73 5.28
CA GLY A 708 15.92 7.42 6.71
C GLY A 708 16.67 6.14 7.17
N GLU A 709 17.24 5.35 6.25
CA GLU A 709 18.18 4.27 6.61
C GLU A 709 19.60 4.80 6.79
N LEU A 710 19.91 5.97 6.22
CA LEU A 710 21.18 6.63 6.46
C LEU A 710 21.23 7.05 7.92
N PRO A 711 22.37 6.81 8.57
CA PRO A 711 22.54 7.25 9.93
C PRO A 711 22.78 8.78 10.01
N ILE A 712 22.45 9.61 9.02
CA ILE A 712 22.83 11.05 9.03
C ILE A 712 21.58 11.91 9.13
N SER A 713 21.64 12.96 9.94
CA SER A 713 20.66 14.05 9.92
C SER A 713 21.12 15.15 8.97
N PHE A 714 20.23 15.58 8.09
CA PHE A 714 20.48 16.66 7.15
C PHE A 714 19.80 17.95 7.63
N PRO A 715 20.39 19.13 7.36
CA PRO A 715 19.77 20.40 7.69
C PRO A 715 18.53 20.68 6.83
N SER A 716 17.61 21.47 7.37
CA SER A 716 16.48 22.03 6.61
C SER A 716 17.00 22.97 5.52
N PHE A 717 16.31 23.00 4.39
CA PHE A 717 16.66 23.89 3.28
C PHE A 717 16.46 25.36 3.67
N ASP A 718 17.53 26.14 3.58
CA ASP A 718 17.51 27.57 3.86
C ASP A 718 17.39 28.36 2.55
N TYR A 719 16.21 28.92 2.31
CA TYR A 719 15.93 29.71 1.12
C TYR A 719 16.76 31.00 1.06
N ALA A 720 17.01 31.66 2.20
CA ALA A 720 17.71 32.93 2.25
C ALA A 720 19.20 32.78 1.85
N ALA A 721 19.79 31.63 2.16
CA ALA A 721 21.18 31.33 1.82
C ALA A 721 21.42 31.06 0.32
N HIS A 722 20.37 30.71 -0.43
CA HIS A 722 20.46 30.31 -1.85
C HIS A 722 19.77 31.28 -2.80
N TRP A 723 19.24 32.40 -2.29
CA TRP A 723 18.75 33.49 -3.13
C TRP A 723 19.93 34.12 -3.88
N PRO A 724 19.88 34.24 -5.22
CA PRO A 724 20.84 35.07 -5.92
C PRO A 724 20.60 36.51 -5.47
N SER A 725 21.54 37.10 -4.74
CA SER A 725 21.67 38.55 -4.69
C SER A 725 21.84 39.03 -6.13
N SER A 726 20.76 39.43 -6.79
CA SER A 726 20.88 40.24 -8.00
C SER A 726 21.42 41.59 -7.53
N ASP A 727 22.66 41.90 -7.92
CA ASP A 727 23.23 43.25 -7.86
C ASP A 727 22.54 44.20 -8.88
N GLU A 728 21.21 44.10 -9.00
CA GLU A 728 20.37 45.00 -9.79
C GLU A 728 19.06 45.23 -9.01
N ASP A 729 19.13 46.15 -8.04
CA ASP A 729 18.04 47.05 -7.64
C ASP A 729 18.60 48.48 -7.62
#